data_AF-A0A936MQG2-F1
#
_entry.id   AF-A0A936MQG2-F1
#
_cell.length_a   1.000
_cell.length_b   1.000
_cell.length_c   1.000
_cell.angle_alpha   90.00
_cell.angle_beta   90.00
_cell.angle_gamma   90.00
#
_symmetry.space_group_name_H-M   'P 1'
#
loop_
_entity.id
_entity.type
_entity.pdbx_description
1 polymer ?
#
loop_
_entity_poly.entity_id
_entity_poly.type
_entity_poly.pdbx_seq_one_letter_code
_entity_poly.pdbx_strand_id
1 'polypeptide(L)'
;MRITTFASIAATFAILPIACSDDPNPIAATSAGSTSSGMGGTGGMGGSGEASSSSSSGITTSCADDLLPLLNPRSFTLGETFYLPRIKSHPGCSPVIEWKSASAPFGSKNVPWMRGAPEPRFTPDLPGDYLLTLNDPANTGVVLRVVARTPAERFRNHHLTPLYGAAAVDGELWIANGASYTVTTLTAGANGTWKKQDEIPVGSWPAAIAHHPQSNYVVVAHRGSDTVGFIDRTRKVLEDALWVGDEPVGLSMSKDGKLLYVSLATMRQVAVVDVEKREVSARIDVGFDPRAVVLSPDGSRLYVASYRSGNKIKDTRGTYGPNDDQDVWIIDTQTNKVTETITGISADLRAMAISDDGAELYIAATDGDPEPSQADPMAVPFVHEVVVVGADPGKPGYATVLRRADLTRQMGSGGPVVNPSGVLAVGDTLWVSSESSDIVVALDRATLAEKARTVVGQGARALVAVGDRIAVHSYQSHDVTILDAAGAVVQQLPVAEDPRPAEVALGERVFTRPGNGFAANHSCSSCHIETQNNGMVWRFGPQIWHNARPLQLLDATTPLEWGAYVSSTDNFGYQGPSSIVARPATPEEALGLKAFLGSLLGAPRETGRTRLDGSLTEAGLRGEELFNGKAGCYACHLTPLYTTREFIPEGKSGEPADVPSLLGAYRHGIYFVKGQARSLEAAADVALDYVKVVLTPEEKADLVQFLYELSPKGAHPLGIWPDIDSAEGVYPNVRPSVAFADPIDDSVPGKTAAQVAADYVVLETASGDKVAGSVEVDGGRVEFIPAAPLSAGQFYRFRALPGLPFQSGGALSAERKSEFQVAQPAIAAWPKNMKMTVTVPGPGGMLTPLDYMLEAVDTPHPGGMTLIIKPVLFGSQQRQQVWARVDGSNFLMQSFALPISPSGVGDAALVMGTVKTVDQATQTISLVEGTLRIGGPGINIPGVVFKIVPM
;
A
#
# COMPACT_ATOMS: atom_id res chain seq x y z
N MET A 1 36.92 -21.52 -23.02
CA MET A 1 37.94 -21.10 -24.02
C MET A 1 38.07 -19.59 -23.90
N ARG A 2 39.23 -19.09 -23.46
CA ARG A 2 39.51 -17.66 -23.22
C ARG A 2 39.69 -16.95 -24.57
N ILE A 3 39.09 -15.78 -24.75
CA ILE A 3 39.52 -14.79 -25.75
C ILE A 3 39.52 -13.41 -25.10
N THR A 4 40.67 -12.77 -25.19
CA THR A 4 40.99 -11.42 -24.72
C THR A 4 41.01 -10.42 -25.90
N THR A 5 40.61 -9.19 -25.58
CA THR A 5 41.01 -7.86 -26.12
C THR A 5 40.64 -7.42 -27.54
N PHE A 6 39.92 -6.28 -27.64
CA PHE A 6 40.41 -5.01 -28.23
C PHE A 6 39.62 -3.79 -27.70
N ALA A 7 40.27 -2.63 -27.72
CA ALA A 7 39.98 -1.43 -26.94
C ALA A 7 39.30 -0.27 -27.73
N SER A 8 38.63 0.60 -26.94
CA SER A 8 38.58 2.07 -27.01
C SER A 8 38.06 2.79 -28.28
N ILE A 9 36.85 3.36 -28.17
CA ILE A 9 36.56 4.74 -28.57
C ILE A 9 35.82 5.42 -27.40
N ALA A 10 36.47 6.41 -26.78
CA ALA A 10 35.93 7.19 -25.68
C ALA A 10 35.09 8.37 -26.21
N ALA A 11 33.86 8.48 -25.72
CA ALA A 11 33.08 9.72 -25.72
C ALA A 11 32.70 10.01 -24.26
N THR A 12 33.17 11.15 -23.76
CA THR A 12 33.09 11.56 -22.36
C THR A 12 31.67 12.04 -22.04
N PHE A 13 30.86 11.17 -21.42
CA PHE A 13 29.77 11.60 -20.54
C PHE A 13 30.25 11.38 -19.10
N ALA A 14 30.22 12.43 -18.28
CA ALA A 14 30.55 12.34 -16.87
C ALA A 14 29.45 11.55 -16.14
N ILE A 15 29.65 10.25 -16.01
CA ILE A 15 28.90 9.37 -15.13
C ILE A 15 29.56 9.52 -13.75
N LEU A 16 28.81 10.04 -12.76
CA LEU A 16 29.15 9.85 -11.35
C LEU A 16 29.19 8.33 -11.11
N PRO A 17 30.30 7.74 -10.64
CA PRO A 17 30.34 6.30 -10.44
C PRO A 17 29.40 5.94 -9.28
N ILE A 18 28.36 5.18 -9.62
CA ILE A 18 27.33 4.70 -8.70
C ILE A 18 27.94 3.57 -7.87
N ALA A 19 28.03 3.76 -6.56
CA ALA A 19 28.61 2.81 -5.61
C ALA A 19 27.75 1.54 -5.36
N CYS A 20 26.77 1.26 -6.22
CA CYS A 20 25.79 0.17 -6.03
C CYS A 20 26.13 -1.10 -6.82
N SER A 21 27.16 -1.07 -7.68
CA SER A 21 27.74 -2.26 -8.31
C SER A 21 29.02 -2.69 -7.57
N ASP A 22 29.35 -3.99 -7.62
CA ASP A 22 30.50 -4.63 -6.94
C ASP A 22 31.91 -4.11 -7.35
N ASP A 23 32.03 -2.94 -7.98
CA ASP A 23 33.30 -2.31 -8.33
C ASP A 23 33.78 -1.42 -7.18
N PRO A 24 34.81 -1.83 -6.40
CA PRO A 24 35.27 -1.09 -5.25
C PRO A 24 36.27 -0.03 -5.72
N ASN A 25 35.80 1.18 -6.00
CA ASN A 25 36.69 2.34 -6.07
C ASN A 25 36.29 3.36 -4.99
N PRO A 26 37.13 3.57 -3.95
CA PRO A 26 36.86 4.57 -2.94
C PRO A 26 37.08 5.97 -3.54
N ILE A 27 36.04 6.81 -3.56
CA ILE A 27 36.21 8.23 -3.85
C ILE A 27 36.36 9.00 -2.53
N ALA A 28 37.50 9.67 -2.40
CA ALA A 28 37.80 10.61 -1.34
C ALA A 28 36.79 11.77 -1.35
N ALA A 29 36.20 12.02 -0.18
CA ALA A 29 35.41 13.21 0.08
C ALA A 29 36.24 14.47 -0.22
N THR A 30 35.86 15.22 -1.26
CA THR A 30 36.37 16.59 -1.45
C THR A 30 35.62 17.51 -0.50
N SER A 31 36.27 17.81 0.62
CA SER A 31 35.89 18.91 1.51
C SER A 31 36.04 20.24 0.76
N ALA A 32 34.95 21.00 0.64
CA ALA A 32 35.02 22.40 0.28
C ALA A 32 35.62 23.16 1.47
N GLY A 33 36.93 23.34 1.46
CA GLY A 33 37.64 24.20 2.40
C GLY A 33 37.32 25.66 2.13
N SER A 34 36.57 26.31 3.03
CA SER A 34 36.50 27.76 3.08
C SER A 34 37.80 28.30 3.71
N THR A 35 38.68 28.85 2.87
CA THR A 35 39.90 29.53 3.33
C THR A 35 39.56 30.84 4.02
N SER A 36 39.92 30.92 5.29
CA SER A 36 39.99 32.13 6.10
C SER A 36 41.09 33.07 5.60
N SER A 37 40.78 34.34 5.35
CA SER A 37 41.76 35.43 5.35
C SER A 37 41.48 36.33 6.56
N GLY A 38 42.49 36.44 7.42
CA GLY A 38 42.42 37.22 8.65
C GLY A 38 42.66 38.71 8.43
N MET A 39 42.06 39.52 9.30
CA MET A 39 42.59 40.81 9.74
C MET A 39 42.50 40.84 11.26
N GLY A 40 43.66 40.98 11.90
CA GLY A 40 43.79 41.07 13.36
C GLY A 40 43.53 42.48 13.89
N GLY A 41 43.31 42.57 15.21
CA GLY A 41 43.21 43.86 15.90
C GLY A 41 42.66 43.82 17.33
N THR A 42 43.44 43.25 18.24
CA THR A 42 43.63 43.68 19.66
C THR A 42 42.44 43.88 20.61
N GLY A 43 42.36 43.00 21.62
CA GLY A 43 42.68 43.34 23.01
C GLY A 43 41.56 43.82 23.95
N GLY A 44 41.34 43.07 25.05
CA GLY A 44 40.76 43.61 26.29
C GLY A 44 39.90 42.64 27.10
N MET A 45 40.52 41.93 28.05
CA MET A 45 39.83 41.29 29.19
C MET A 45 39.33 42.35 30.19
N GLY A 46 38.20 42.09 30.86
CA GLY A 46 37.76 42.83 32.05
C GLY A 46 36.44 42.30 32.59
N GLY A 47 36.45 41.72 33.79
CA GLY A 47 35.34 40.95 34.35
C GLY A 47 34.19 41.74 34.99
N SER A 48 33.08 41.02 35.16
CA SER A 48 32.17 40.95 36.31
C SER A 48 31.58 42.22 36.96
N GLY A 49 30.26 42.25 37.09
CA GLY A 49 29.58 42.79 38.27
C GLY A 49 28.25 43.53 38.03
N GLU A 50 27.20 43.02 38.68
CA GLU A 50 25.99 43.73 39.18
C GLU A 50 24.74 43.93 38.28
N ALA A 51 23.80 43.02 38.49
CA ALA A 51 22.46 43.23 39.07
C ALA A 51 21.54 44.39 38.61
N SER A 52 20.41 43.95 38.05
CA SER A 52 19.02 44.42 38.24
C SER A 52 18.64 45.85 37.86
N SER A 53 17.77 45.97 36.85
CA SER A 53 16.40 46.45 37.10
C SER A 53 15.46 46.08 35.95
N SER A 54 14.25 45.76 36.35
CA SER A 54 13.14 45.17 35.62
C SER A 54 12.56 46.05 34.49
N SER A 55 12.30 45.43 33.35
CA SER A 55 11.01 45.57 32.68
C SER A 55 10.66 44.24 32.01
N SER A 56 10.09 43.32 32.79
CA SER A 56 9.41 42.14 32.25
C SER A 56 8.13 42.63 31.58
N SER A 57 8.16 42.82 30.27
CA SER A 57 6.96 42.66 29.46
C SER A 57 6.49 41.22 29.69
N GLY A 58 5.38 41.08 30.43
CA GLY A 58 4.80 39.79 30.75
C GLY A 58 4.29 39.12 29.49
N ILE A 59 5.14 38.34 28.85
CA ILE A 59 4.69 37.27 27.96
C ILE A 59 4.26 36.15 28.91
N THR A 60 2.95 35.99 29.10
CA THR A 60 2.42 34.81 29.76
C THR A 60 2.75 33.62 28.87
N THR A 61 3.72 32.81 29.27
CA THR A 61 4.16 31.65 28.50
C THR A 61 3.06 30.58 28.51
N SER A 62 2.74 30.04 27.33
CA SER A 62 1.80 28.94 27.20
C SER A 62 2.27 27.71 27.98
N CYS A 63 1.32 27.04 28.62
CA CYS A 63 1.49 25.75 29.26
C CYS A 63 1.33 24.57 28.31
N ALA A 64 1.13 24.82 27.01
CA ALA A 64 1.03 23.78 25.99
C ALA A 64 2.34 23.68 25.19
N ASP A 65 2.68 22.47 24.73
CA ASP A 65 3.68 22.23 23.67
C ASP A 65 3.22 22.85 22.33
N ASP A 66 4.09 22.80 21.33
CA ASP A 66 3.70 23.14 19.96
C ASP A 66 2.81 22.04 19.36
N LEU A 67 2.02 22.40 18.37
CA LEU A 67 1.24 21.44 17.58
C LEU A 67 2.17 20.45 16.87
N LEU A 68 1.70 19.22 16.70
CA LEU A 68 2.44 18.22 15.94
C LEU A 68 2.63 18.67 14.47
N PRO A 69 3.81 18.44 13.85
CA PRO A 69 4.19 19.05 12.56
C PRO A 69 3.25 18.81 11.37
N LEU A 70 2.62 17.63 11.30
CA LEU A 70 1.71 17.16 10.26
C LEU A 70 0.26 17.10 10.75
N LEU A 71 -0.09 17.92 11.76
CA LEU A 71 -1.47 18.08 12.22
C LEU A 71 -2.01 19.43 11.75
N ASN A 72 -2.76 19.47 10.65
CA ASN A 72 -3.33 20.71 10.10
C ASN A 72 -4.65 21.11 10.78
N PRO A 73 -4.70 22.21 11.55
CA PRO A 73 -5.94 22.65 12.19
C PRO A 73 -6.88 23.41 11.23
N ARG A 74 -6.44 23.77 10.01
CA ARG A 74 -7.22 24.62 9.08
C ARG A 74 -8.14 23.85 8.13
N SER A 75 -7.91 22.54 7.98
CA SER A 75 -8.71 21.65 7.14
C SER A 75 -8.66 20.22 7.70
N PHE A 76 -9.11 20.07 8.94
CA PHE A 76 -9.07 18.79 9.63
C PHE A 76 -10.25 17.91 9.22
N THR A 77 -10.00 16.63 8.97
CA THR A 77 -11.02 15.76 8.40
C THR A 77 -11.95 15.16 9.46
N LEU A 78 -13.26 15.22 9.23
CA LEU A 78 -14.25 14.57 10.10
C LEU A 78 -14.01 13.06 10.17
N GLY A 79 -14.10 12.49 11.38
CA GLY A 79 -13.85 11.07 11.66
C GLY A 79 -12.43 10.77 12.16
N GLU A 80 -11.49 11.72 12.01
CA GLU A 80 -10.13 11.60 12.55
C GLU A 80 -10.01 12.18 13.96
N THR A 81 -8.95 11.80 14.69
CA THR A 81 -8.64 12.32 16.03
C THR A 81 -7.64 13.47 15.95
N PHE A 82 -8.02 14.63 16.48
CA PHE A 82 -7.10 15.76 16.64
C PHE A 82 -6.36 15.65 17.98
N TYR A 83 -5.04 15.48 17.94
CA TYR A 83 -4.21 15.45 19.14
C TYR A 83 -3.86 16.87 19.57
N LEU A 84 -4.35 17.26 20.75
CA LEU A 84 -4.09 18.57 21.32
C LEU A 84 -2.66 18.63 21.86
N PRO A 85 -2.03 19.82 21.86
CA PRO A 85 -0.70 19.94 22.40
C PRO A 85 -0.63 19.50 23.87
N ARG A 86 0.44 18.78 24.20
CA ARG A 86 0.70 18.29 25.56
C ARG A 86 0.77 19.44 26.53
N ILE A 87 0.30 19.20 27.76
CA ILE A 87 0.43 20.16 28.85
C ILE A 87 1.81 19.98 29.48
N LYS A 88 2.62 21.04 29.44
CA LYS A 88 3.98 21.08 29.99
C LYS A 88 3.96 20.93 31.51
N SER A 89 4.81 20.05 32.02
CA SER A 89 5.12 20.00 33.45
C SER A 89 6.13 21.12 33.80
N HIS A 90 5.62 22.33 34.05
CA HIS A 90 6.43 23.50 34.39
C HIS A 90 5.92 24.20 35.67
N PRO A 91 6.78 24.76 36.55
CA PRO A 91 6.36 25.38 37.81
C PRO A 91 5.37 26.55 37.66
N GLY A 92 5.35 27.21 36.51
CA GLY A 92 4.41 28.28 36.16
C GLY A 92 3.04 27.80 35.65
N CYS A 93 2.85 26.48 35.50
CA CYS A 93 1.63 25.87 35.01
C CYS A 93 0.89 25.20 36.17
N SER A 94 -0.39 25.55 36.33
CA SER A 94 -1.26 24.96 37.35
C SER A 94 -1.39 23.44 37.14
N PRO A 95 -1.47 22.63 38.21
CA PRO A 95 -1.71 21.20 38.10
C PRO A 95 -3.14 20.84 37.66
N VAL A 96 -4.05 21.83 37.57
CA VAL A 96 -5.47 21.64 37.19
C VAL A 96 -5.79 22.38 35.88
N ILE A 97 -4.91 22.25 34.89
CA ILE A 97 -5.11 22.78 33.54
C ILE A 97 -5.77 21.71 32.68
N GLU A 98 -6.81 22.09 31.92
CA GLU A 98 -7.56 21.21 31.04
C GLU A 98 -7.98 21.94 29.75
N TRP A 99 -8.01 21.19 28.65
CA TRP A 99 -8.57 21.69 27.40
C TRP A 99 -10.10 21.66 27.46
N LYS A 100 -10.74 22.70 26.90
CA LYS A 100 -12.19 22.80 26.79
C LYS A 100 -12.62 23.23 25.40
N SER A 101 -13.81 22.82 25.01
CA SER A 101 -14.49 23.43 23.86
C SER A 101 -15.13 24.75 24.29
N ALA A 102 -14.60 25.86 23.78
CA ALA A 102 -15.14 27.20 24.00
C ALA A 102 -16.27 27.52 23.02
N SER A 103 -16.20 27.01 21.79
CA SER A 103 -17.30 27.02 20.82
C SER A 103 -17.21 25.82 19.89
N ALA A 104 -18.36 25.35 19.42
CA ALA A 104 -18.49 24.24 18.49
C ALA A 104 -19.68 24.47 17.53
N PRO A 105 -19.75 23.74 16.40
CA PRO A 105 -20.92 23.73 15.53
C PRO A 105 -22.20 23.39 16.29
N PHE A 106 -23.32 24.00 15.89
CA PHE A 106 -24.61 23.76 16.53
C PHE A 106 -24.97 22.28 16.50
N GLY A 107 -25.26 21.71 17.68
CA GLY A 107 -25.61 20.30 17.85
C GLY A 107 -24.45 19.38 18.25
N SER A 108 -23.21 19.85 18.15
CA SER A 108 -22.03 19.12 18.60
C SER A 108 -22.06 18.92 20.13
N LYS A 109 -21.71 17.71 20.57
CA LYS A 109 -21.66 17.34 22.00
C LYS A 109 -20.32 16.75 22.42
N ASN A 110 -19.43 16.47 21.47
CA ASN A 110 -18.12 15.94 21.77
C ASN A 110 -17.24 17.00 22.45
N VAL A 111 -16.36 16.56 23.34
CA VAL A 111 -15.46 17.40 24.14
C VAL A 111 -14.05 16.82 24.15
N PRO A 112 -13.01 17.63 24.44
CA PRO A 112 -11.65 17.11 24.60
C PRO A 112 -11.57 16.00 25.65
N TRP A 113 -10.89 14.92 25.30
CA TRP A 113 -10.58 13.81 26.18
C TRP A 113 -9.20 13.99 26.80
N MET A 114 -9.16 14.06 28.14
CA MET A 114 -7.97 14.40 28.92
C MET A 114 -7.35 13.21 29.68
N ARG A 115 -7.95 12.02 29.61
CA ARG A 115 -7.51 10.83 30.37
C ARG A 115 -6.71 9.86 29.48
N GLY A 116 -5.61 9.30 29.99
CA GLY A 116 -5.03 8.07 29.43
C GLY A 116 -3.99 8.15 28.32
N ALA A 117 -3.35 9.30 28.10
CA ALA A 117 -2.15 9.45 27.24
C ALA A 117 -1.45 10.77 27.64
N PRO A 118 -0.15 10.98 27.32
CA PRO A 118 0.50 12.26 27.58
C PRO A 118 -0.11 13.41 26.75
N GLU A 119 -0.67 13.12 25.57
CA GLU A 119 -1.40 14.02 24.68
C GLU A 119 -2.92 13.93 24.91
N PRO A 120 -3.60 15.04 25.27
CA PRO A 120 -5.06 15.12 25.18
C PRO A 120 -5.53 15.02 23.73
N ARG A 121 -6.77 14.57 23.50
CA ARG A 121 -7.31 14.37 22.14
C ARG A 121 -8.72 14.89 21.99
N PHE A 122 -9.12 15.18 20.76
CA PHE A 122 -10.47 15.62 20.42
C PHE A 122 -10.93 14.99 19.12
N THR A 123 -12.09 14.35 19.13
CA THR A 123 -12.70 13.76 17.93
C THR A 123 -13.96 14.55 17.58
N PRO A 124 -13.98 15.31 16.48
CA PRO A 124 -15.16 16.07 16.10
C PRO A 124 -16.29 15.14 15.62
N ASP A 125 -17.53 15.46 16.00
CA ASP A 125 -18.76 14.79 15.58
C ASP A 125 -19.46 15.48 14.40
N LEU A 126 -19.13 16.74 14.11
CA LEU A 126 -19.74 17.53 13.03
C LEU A 126 -18.70 18.36 12.24
N PRO A 127 -18.95 18.67 10.96
CA PRO A 127 -18.17 19.66 10.23
C PRO A 127 -18.41 21.08 10.78
N GLY A 128 -17.41 21.95 10.64
CA GLY A 128 -17.46 23.36 11.04
C GLY A 128 -16.29 23.77 11.93
N ASP A 129 -16.37 24.98 12.47
CA ASP A 129 -15.29 25.57 13.27
C ASP A 129 -15.49 25.25 14.76
N TYR A 130 -14.43 24.74 15.38
CA TYR A 130 -14.30 24.53 16.82
C TYR A 130 -13.23 25.46 17.38
N LEU A 131 -13.48 26.03 18.56
CA LEU A 131 -12.48 26.74 19.34
C LEU A 131 -12.18 25.94 20.60
N LEU A 132 -10.97 25.42 20.69
CA LEU A 132 -10.49 24.66 21.84
C LEU A 132 -9.55 25.54 22.65
N THR A 133 -9.79 25.71 23.95
CA THR A 133 -9.01 26.60 24.82
C THR A 133 -8.44 25.86 26.01
N LEU A 134 -7.20 26.18 26.35
CA LEU A 134 -6.53 25.77 27.56
C LEU A 134 -6.70 26.88 28.61
N ASN A 135 -7.11 26.52 29.82
CA ASN A 135 -7.26 27.46 30.94
C ASN A 135 -5.90 27.79 31.60
N ASP A 136 -4.92 28.18 30.80
CA ASP A 136 -3.59 28.60 31.26
C ASP A 136 -3.44 30.13 31.27
N PRO A 137 -2.35 30.68 31.86
CA PRO A 137 -2.14 32.14 31.91
C PRO A 137 -2.04 32.81 30.53
N ALA A 138 -1.72 32.05 29.48
CA ALA A 138 -1.65 32.54 28.11
C ALA A 138 -3.02 32.51 27.39
N ASN A 139 -4.04 31.87 27.99
CA ASN A 139 -5.32 31.56 27.35
C ASN A 139 -5.12 30.90 25.98
N THR A 140 -4.26 29.88 25.95
CA THR A 140 -3.86 29.18 24.74
C THR A 140 -5.09 28.63 24.02
N GLY A 141 -5.19 28.86 22.71
CA GLY A 141 -6.33 28.44 21.90
C GLY A 141 -5.92 27.79 20.59
N VAL A 142 -6.68 26.78 20.18
CA VAL A 142 -6.59 26.13 18.86
C VAL A 142 -7.93 26.32 18.16
N VAL A 143 -7.90 26.97 16.99
CA VAL A 143 -9.05 27.01 16.08
C VAL A 143 -8.94 25.81 15.15
N LEU A 144 -9.89 24.90 15.25
CA LEU A 144 -9.96 23.69 14.45
C LEU A 144 -11.11 23.80 13.45
N ARG A 145 -10.79 23.87 12.15
CA ARG A 145 -11.79 23.85 11.09
C ARG A 145 -11.95 22.43 10.55
N VAL A 146 -13.12 21.85 10.80
CA VAL A 146 -13.44 20.47 10.44
C VAL A 146 -14.21 20.42 9.13
N VAL A 147 -13.76 19.59 8.20
CA VAL A 147 -14.36 19.40 6.88
C VAL A 147 -14.89 17.98 6.71
N ALA A 148 -16.04 17.84 6.04
CA ALA A 148 -16.58 16.54 5.66
C ALA A 148 -15.82 15.96 4.46
N ARG A 149 -15.75 14.64 4.35
CA ARG A 149 -15.19 13.95 3.16
C ARG A 149 -16.24 13.82 2.05
N THR A 150 -15.94 14.36 0.88
CA THR A 150 -16.64 14.01 -0.36
C THR A 150 -16.37 12.54 -0.74
N PRO A 151 -17.22 11.90 -1.57
CA PRO A 151 -16.96 10.54 -2.05
C PRO A 151 -15.57 10.36 -2.67
N ALA A 152 -15.11 11.34 -3.47
CA ALA A 152 -13.78 11.32 -4.08
C ALA A 152 -12.63 11.33 -3.05
N GLU A 153 -12.77 12.10 -1.96
CA GLU A 153 -11.75 12.19 -0.90
C GLU A 153 -11.73 10.96 0.03
N ARG A 154 -12.78 10.12 0.02
CA ARG A 154 -12.81 8.88 0.80
C ARG A 154 -11.90 7.82 0.20
N PHE A 155 -11.70 7.81 -1.11
CA PHE A 155 -10.87 6.80 -1.73
C PHE A 155 -9.38 7.13 -1.60
N ARG A 156 -8.70 6.44 -0.69
CA ARG A 156 -7.25 6.28 -0.72
C ARG A 156 -6.92 4.79 -0.75
N ASN A 157 -6.24 4.34 -1.81
CA ASN A 157 -6.02 2.93 -2.02
C ASN A 157 -4.75 2.42 -1.35
N HIS A 158 -4.77 2.28 -0.02
CA HIS A 158 -3.79 1.44 0.67
C HIS A 158 -4.18 -0.06 0.61
N HIS A 159 -5.31 -0.36 -0.03
CA HIS A 159 -5.97 -1.66 -0.11
C HIS A 159 -6.02 -2.40 1.23
N LEU A 160 -6.44 -1.68 2.28
CA LEU A 160 -6.72 -2.25 3.60
C LEU A 160 -8.20 -2.63 3.66
N THR A 161 -8.47 -3.92 3.77
CA THR A 161 -9.81 -4.43 3.51
C THR A 161 -10.40 -5.06 4.78
N PRO A 162 -11.67 -4.78 5.13
CA PRO A 162 -12.26 -5.29 6.37
C PRO A 162 -12.41 -6.81 6.33
N LEU A 163 -11.86 -7.51 7.31
CA LEU A 163 -12.06 -8.96 7.50
C LEU A 163 -13.23 -9.25 8.46
N TYR A 164 -13.38 -8.44 9.51
CA TYR A 164 -14.37 -8.60 10.58
C TYR A 164 -15.34 -7.41 10.65
N GLY A 165 -15.53 -6.73 9.51
CA GLY A 165 -16.24 -5.46 9.42
C GLY A 165 -17.76 -5.55 9.54
N ALA A 166 -18.31 -6.60 10.16
CA ALA A 166 -19.76 -6.73 10.35
C ALA A 166 -20.07 -7.26 11.75
N ALA A 167 -21.06 -6.67 12.42
CA ALA A 167 -21.53 -7.13 13.73
C ALA A 167 -23.05 -7.01 13.86
N ALA A 168 -23.65 -7.92 14.63
CA ALA A 168 -25.04 -7.81 15.06
C ALA A 168 -25.10 -7.04 16.39
N VAL A 169 -25.84 -5.94 16.41
CA VAL A 169 -25.96 -5.04 17.56
C VAL A 169 -27.44 -4.82 17.83
N ASP A 170 -27.95 -5.41 18.92
CA ASP A 170 -29.37 -5.30 19.32
C ASP A 170 -30.40 -5.64 18.22
N GLY A 171 -30.06 -6.57 17.33
CA GLY A 171 -30.90 -6.96 16.19
C GLY A 171 -30.74 -6.07 14.95
N GLU A 172 -29.90 -5.03 15.02
CA GLU A 172 -29.39 -4.30 13.86
C GLU A 172 -28.12 -4.97 13.30
N LEU A 173 -27.83 -4.73 12.02
CA LEU A 173 -26.52 -5.04 11.43
C LEU A 173 -25.70 -3.76 11.32
N TRP A 174 -24.45 -3.80 11.75
CA TRP A 174 -23.50 -2.71 11.66
C TRP A 174 -22.34 -3.12 10.78
N ILE A 175 -22.04 -2.33 9.75
CA ILE A 175 -21.10 -2.68 8.68
C ILE A 175 -20.05 -1.59 8.55
N ALA A 176 -18.78 -1.95 8.70
CA ALA A 176 -17.63 -1.10 8.50
C ALA A 176 -17.27 -1.02 7.00
N ASN A 177 -17.41 0.17 6.43
CA ASN A 177 -17.15 0.44 5.02
C ASN A 177 -15.73 0.96 4.86
N GLY A 178 -14.77 0.05 4.64
CA GLY A 178 -13.33 0.36 4.61
C GLY A 178 -12.96 1.52 3.67
N ALA A 179 -13.43 1.48 2.41
CA ALA A 179 -13.11 2.51 1.42
C ALA A 179 -13.90 3.82 1.62
N SER A 180 -15.03 3.78 2.32
CA SER A 180 -15.90 4.95 2.52
C SER A 180 -15.61 5.68 3.84
N TYR A 181 -14.86 5.07 4.75
CA TYR A 181 -14.58 5.59 6.10
C TYR A 181 -15.84 5.84 6.92
N THR A 182 -16.80 4.92 6.80
CA THR A 182 -18.09 4.99 7.50
C THR A 182 -18.47 3.66 8.13
N VAL A 183 -19.40 3.71 9.08
CA VAL A 183 -20.13 2.55 9.58
C VAL A 183 -21.61 2.70 9.23
N THR A 184 -22.17 1.73 8.50
CA THR A 184 -23.58 1.70 8.13
C THR A 184 -24.39 0.83 9.07
N THR A 185 -25.57 1.30 9.48
CA THR A 185 -26.54 0.52 10.26
C THR A 185 -27.70 0.06 9.39
N LEU A 186 -28.12 -1.20 9.53
CA LEU A 186 -29.27 -1.77 8.85
C LEU A 186 -30.23 -2.38 9.87
N THR A 187 -31.53 -2.25 9.64
CA THR A 187 -32.58 -2.88 10.46
C THR A 187 -33.54 -3.69 9.62
N ALA A 188 -34.05 -4.78 10.19
CA ALA A 188 -35.11 -5.57 9.58
C ALA A 188 -36.49 -4.95 9.89
N GLY A 189 -37.28 -4.70 8.84
CA GLY A 189 -38.68 -4.35 8.99
C GLY A 189 -39.53 -5.54 9.43
N ALA A 190 -40.78 -5.28 9.85
CA ALA A 190 -41.72 -6.32 10.30
C ALA A 190 -42.03 -7.40 9.22
N ASN A 191 -41.81 -7.08 7.95
CA ASN A 191 -41.95 -8.01 6.83
C ASN A 191 -40.66 -8.82 6.53
N GLY A 192 -39.62 -8.69 7.35
CA GLY A 192 -38.32 -9.34 7.17
C GLY A 192 -37.38 -8.67 6.18
N THR A 193 -37.75 -7.53 5.59
CA THR A 193 -36.89 -6.77 4.65
C THR A 193 -35.95 -5.84 5.41
N TRP A 194 -34.66 -5.92 5.10
CA TRP A 194 -33.60 -5.07 5.64
C TRP A 194 -33.53 -3.71 4.95
N LYS A 195 -33.25 -2.65 5.72
CA LYS A 195 -33.08 -1.28 5.20
C LYS A 195 -31.96 -0.54 5.95
N LYS A 196 -31.18 0.23 5.19
CA LYS A 196 -30.21 1.19 5.72
C LYS A 196 -30.89 2.27 6.56
N GLN A 197 -30.35 2.54 7.74
CA GLN A 197 -30.81 3.59 8.66
C GLN A 197 -29.81 4.76 8.70
N ASP A 198 -28.57 4.48 9.09
CA ASP A 198 -27.52 5.50 9.26
C ASP A 198 -26.25 5.15 8.48
N GLU A 199 -25.44 6.17 8.22
CA GLU A 199 -24.06 6.04 7.77
C GLU A 199 -23.19 7.01 8.58
N ILE A 200 -22.45 6.47 9.54
CA ILE A 200 -21.72 7.20 10.57
C ILE A 200 -20.29 7.43 10.08
N PRO A 201 -19.82 8.67 9.91
CA PRO A 201 -18.40 8.94 9.62
C PRO A 201 -17.50 8.48 10.76
N VAL A 202 -16.41 7.80 10.42
CA VAL A 202 -15.43 7.28 11.36
C VAL A 202 -13.99 7.47 10.86
N GLY A 203 -12.99 6.94 11.57
CA GLY A 203 -11.59 7.04 11.18
C GLY A 203 -11.25 6.22 9.92
N SER A 204 -10.03 6.37 9.43
CA SER A 204 -9.58 5.76 8.18
C SER A 204 -9.53 4.22 8.25
N TRP A 205 -10.01 3.57 7.18
CA TRP A 205 -10.18 2.12 7.00
C TRP A 205 -10.75 1.39 8.23
N PRO A 206 -12.06 1.57 8.53
CA PRO A 206 -12.70 0.77 9.57
C PRO A 206 -12.67 -0.72 9.19
N ALA A 207 -12.08 -1.57 10.04
CA ALA A 207 -11.72 -2.96 9.71
C ALA A 207 -12.52 -4.04 10.48
N ALA A 208 -12.93 -3.72 11.71
CA ALA A 208 -13.69 -4.61 12.58
C ALA A 208 -14.63 -3.84 13.49
N ILE A 209 -15.72 -4.49 13.89
CA ILE A 209 -16.71 -3.95 14.82
C ILE A 209 -16.89 -4.92 15.99
N ALA A 210 -16.89 -4.40 17.21
CA ALA A 210 -17.21 -5.15 18.43
C ALA A 210 -18.25 -4.42 19.27
N HIS A 211 -19.07 -5.19 19.98
CA HIS A 211 -20.16 -4.67 20.80
C HIS A 211 -20.42 -5.58 22.01
N HIS A 212 -20.95 -4.99 23.08
CA HIS A 212 -21.56 -5.72 24.19
C HIS A 212 -22.85 -5.02 24.63
N PRO A 213 -23.96 -5.75 24.91
CA PRO A 213 -25.26 -5.13 25.24
C PRO A 213 -25.25 -4.17 26.43
N GLN A 214 -24.32 -4.35 27.38
CA GLN A 214 -24.16 -3.49 28.56
C GLN A 214 -23.25 -2.28 28.30
N SER A 215 -22.55 -2.24 27.16
CA SER A 215 -21.73 -1.09 26.76
C SER A 215 -22.61 0.00 26.15
N ASN A 216 -22.25 1.26 26.44
CA ASN A 216 -22.82 2.42 25.75
C ASN A 216 -22.23 2.62 24.35
N TYR A 217 -21.17 1.88 24.02
CA TYR A 217 -20.42 2.04 22.78
C TYR A 217 -20.49 0.80 21.90
N VAL A 218 -20.62 1.05 20.61
CA VAL A 218 -20.14 0.14 19.57
C VAL A 218 -18.73 0.57 19.21
N VAL A 219 -17.81 -0.38 19.19
CA VAL A 219 -16.39 -0.09 19.02
C VAL A 219 -15.92 -0.53 17.65
N VAL A 220 -15.13 0.32 16.98
CA VAL A 220 -14.65 0.10 15.62
C VAL A 220 -13.12 0.24 15.56
N ALA A 221 -12.44 -0.68 14.89
CA ALA A 221 -11.01 -0.58 14.63
C ALA A 221 -10.79 0.29 13.39
N HIS A 222 -10.08 1.41 13.51
CA HIS A 222 -9.66 2.24 12.39
C HIS A 222 -8.23 1.87 12.01
N ARG A 223 -8.10 0.92 11.09
CA ARG A 223 -6.81 0.36 10.72
C ARG A 223 -5.85 1.41 10.15
N GLY A 224 -6.39 2.44 9.48
CA GLY A 224 -5.58 3.49 8.86
C GLY A 224 -5.15 4.62 9.77
N SER A 225 -5.87 4.84 10.87
CA SER A 225 -5.60 5.92 11.81
C SER A 225 -4.96 5.40 13.11
N ASP A 226 -4.58 4.12 13.17
CA ASP A 226 -4.01 3.45 14.35
C ASP A 226 -4.88 3.57 15.62
N THR A 227 -6.19 3.72 15.44
CA THR A 227 -7.12 4.01 16.54
C THR A 227 -8.24 2.99 16.67
N VAL A 228 -8.84 2.98 17.86
CA VAL A 228 -10.13 2.34 18.12
C VAL A 228 -11.15 3.43 18.43
N GLY A 229 -12.18 3.51 17.60
CA GLY A 229 -13.29 4.44 17.71
C GLY A 229 -14.41 3.94 18.63
N PHE A 230 -14.95 4.84 19.44
CA PHE A 230 -16.08 4.61 20.33
C PHE A 230 -17.30 5.33 19.76
N ILE A 231 -18.18 4.60 19.08
CA ILE A 231 -19.45 5.13 18.56
C ILE A 231 -20.47 5.08 19.67
N ASP A 232 -21.07 6.22 20.01
CA ASP A 232 -22.21 6.27 20.92
C ASP A 232 -23.38 5.50 20.30
N ARG A 233 -23.80 4.43 20.96
CA ARG A 233 -24.80 3.49 20.47
C ARG A 233 -26.19 4.12 20.26
N THR A 234 -26.50 5.19 21.02
CA THR A 234 -27.79 5.89 20.96
C THR A 234 -27.75 7.08 20.01
N ARG A 235 -26.70 7.91 20.11
CA ARG A 235 -26.54 9.11 19.27
C ARG A 235 -26.07 8.79 17.85
N LYS A 236 -25.49 7.60 17.63
CA LYS A 236 -24.95 7.14 16.34
C LYS A 236 -23.88 8.09 15.79
N VAL A 237 -22.97 8.54 16.67
CA VAL A 237 -21.82 9.39 16.28
C VAL A 237 -20.55 8.85 16.91
N LEU A 238 -19.42 9.04 16.23
CA LEU A 238 -18.10 8.77 16.80
C LEU A 238 -17.83 9.78 17.92
N GLU A 239 -17.75 9.30 19.16
CA GLU A 239 -17.56 10.16 20.33
C GLU A 239 -16.08 10.42 20.64
N ASP A 240 -15.24 9.41 20.39
CA ASP A 240 -13.80 9.44 20.64
C ASP A 240 -13.11 8.35 19.82
N ALA A 241 -11.83 8.52 19.55
CA ALA A 241 -10.98 7.48 18.97
C ALA A 241 -9.61 7.48 19.64
N LEU A 242 -9.30 6.36 20.28
CA LEU A 242 -8.09 6.13 21.06
C LEU A 242 -6.99 5.53 20.17
N TRP A 243 -5.79 6.13 20.15
CA TRP A 243 -4.63 5.44 19.60
C TRP A 243 -4.31 4.18 20.40
N VAL A 244 -4.28 3.04 19.73
CA VAL A 244 -4.04 1.73 20.36
C VAL A 244 -2.74 1.08 19.88
N GLY A 245 -2.16 1.56 18.79
CA GLY A 245 -0.98 0.96 18.14
C GLY A 245 -1.22 0.75 16.65
N ASP A 246 -0.16 0.36 15.93
CA ASP A 246 -0.15 0.30 14.46
C ASP A 246 -1.04 -0.81 13.90
N GLU A 247 -1.85 -0.44 12.91
CA GLU A 247 -2.82 -1.28 12.20
C GLU A 247 -3.69 -2.17 13.11
N PRO A 248 -4.65 -1.59 13.87
CA PRO A 248 -5.64 -2.37 14.59
C PRO A 248 -6.56 -3.11 13.61
N VAL A 249 -6.65 -4.44 13.72
CA VAL A 249 -7.42 -5.26 12.77
C VAL A 249 -8.59 -5.98 13.42
N GLY A 250 -8.33 -6.94 14.32
CA GLY A 250 -9.38 -7.72 14.96
C GLY A 250 -9.76 -7.16 16.33
N LEU A 251 -11.04 -7.29 16.66
CA LEU A 251 -11.61 -6.86 17.93
C LEU A 251 -12.34 -8.01 18.62
N SER A 252 -12.10 -8.19 19.92
CA SER A 252 -12.84 -9.12 20.76
C SER A 252 -13.19 -8.48 22.10
N MET A 253 -14.49 -8.40 22.39
CA MET A 253 -15.01 -7.74 23.60
C MET A 253 -15.19 -8.76 24.73
N SER A 254 -14.74 -8.43 25.94
CA SER A 254 -14.98 -9.26 27.12
C SER A 254 -16.47 -9.42 27.39
N LYS A 255 -16.82 -10.52 28.06
CA LYS A 255 -18.21 -10.87 28.40
C LYS A 255 -18.94 -9.87 29.28
N ASP A 256 -18.22 -9.02 29.99
CA ASP A 256 -18.79 -7.94 30.79
C ASP A 256 -18.73 -6.59 30.08
N GLY A 257 -18.20 -6.55 28.85
CA GLY A 257 -18.07 -5.35 28.03
C GLY A 257 -17.04 -4.34 28.53
N LYS A 258 -16.19 -4.69 29.51
CA LYS A 258 -15.24 -3.76 30.12
C LYS A 258 -13.87 -3.74 29.45
N LEU A 259 -13.46 -4.87 28.88
CA LEU A 259 -12.17 -5.00 28.21
C LEU A 259 -12.38 -5.31 26.73
N LEU A 260 -11.54 -4.71 25.90
CA LEU A 260 -11.46 -4.98 24.48
C LEU A 260 -10.05 -5.45 24.13
N TYR A 261 -9.95 -6.61 23.51
CA TYR A 261 -8.71 -7.13 22.96
C TYR A 261 -8.60 -6.70 21.49
N VAL A 262 -7.50 -6.07 21.14
CA VAL A 262 -7.26 -5.47 19.83
C VAL A 262 -5.98 -6.04 19.25
N SER A 263 -6.05 -6.71 18.10
CA SER A 263 -4.84 -7.18 17.42
C SER A 263 -4.17 -6.02 16.67
N LEU A 264 -2.85 -5.92 16.79
CA LEU A 264 -2.03 -4.86 16.19
C LEU A 264 -1.04 -5.50 15.22
N ALA A 265 -1.38 -5.49 13.93
CA ALA A 265 -0.78 -6.34 12.90
C ALA A 265 0.74 -6.15 12.79
N THR A 266 1.18 -4.91 12.60
CA THR A 266 2.60 -4.58 12.38
C THR A 266 3.39 -4.51 13.70
N MET A 267 2.72 -4.25 14.83
CA MET A 267 3.35 -4.26 16.16
C MET A 267 3.58 -5.67 16.73
N ARG A 268 2.96 -6.71 16.17
CA ARG A 268 3.06 -8.10 16.66
C ARG A 268 2.54 -8.26 18.09
N GLN A 269 1.47 -7.53 18.41
CA GLN A 269 0.93 -7.42 19.76
C GLN A 269 -0.59 -7.50 19.78
N VAL A 270 -1.14 -7.83 20.96
CA VAL A 270 -2.53 -7.56 21.32
C VAL A 270 -2.57 -6.48 22.38
N ALA A 271 -3.29 -5.38 22.12
CA ALA A 271 -3.60 -4.39 23.13
C ALA A 271 -4.86 -4.79 23.92
N VAL A 272 -4.85 -4.55 25.22
CA VAL A 272 -6.00 -4.70 26.11
C VAL A 272 -6.50 -3.31 26.49
N VAL A 273 -7.67 -2.94 26.01
CA VAL A 273 -8.27 -1.61 26.19
C VAL A 273 -9.34 -1.67 27.27
N ASP A 274 -9.28 -0.77 28.25
CA ASP A 274 -10.39 -0.50 29.17
C ASP A 274 -11.41 0.37 28.44
N VAL A 275 -12.60 -0.17 28.19
CA VAL A 275 -13.62 0.45 27.35
C VAL A 275 -14.24 1.68 28.00
N GLU A 276 -14.41 1.67 29.33
CA GLU A 276 -14.99 2.78 30.07
C GLU A 276 -13.99 3.93 30.19
N LYS A 277 -12.73 3.61 30.50
CA LYS A 277 -11.67 4.62 30.60
C LYS A 277 -11.14 5.07 29.24
N ARG A 278 -11.35 4.29 28.18
CA ARG A 278 -10.79 4.50 26.84
C ARG A 278 -9.28 4.64 26.89
N GLU A 279 -8.62 3.66 27.50
CA GLU A 279 -7.16 3.61 27.69
C GLU A 279 -6.62 2.20 27.40
N VAL A 280 -5.39 2.13 26.88
CA VAL A 280 -4.67 0.86 26.77
C VAL A 280 -4.12 0.49 28.15
N SER A 281 -4.60 -0.62 28.70
CA SER A 281 -4.23 -1.13 30.03
C SER A 281 -3.07 -2.13 30.01
N ALA A 282 -2.90 -2.86 28.90
CA ALA A 282 -1.82 -3.81 28.71
C ALA A 282 -1.51 -4.03 27.23
N ARG A 283 -0.32 -4.56 26.96
CA ARG A 283 0.09 -5.09 25.65
C ARG A 283 0.65 -6.50 25.85
N ILE A 284 0.32 -7.39 24.95
CA ILE A 284 0.70 -8.80 25.00
C ILE A 284 1.44 -9.12 23.71
N ASP A 285 2.70 -9.56 23.82
CA ASP A 285 3.50 -9.94 22.66
C ASP A 285 2.98 -11.27 22.07
N VAL A 286 2.86 -11.30 20.74
CA VAL A 286 2.42 -12.45 19.95
C VAL A 286 3.25 -12.56 18.66
N GLY A 287 2.76 -13.35 17.69
CA GLY A 287 3.40 -13.58 16.40
C GLY A 287 3.27 -12.42 15.41
N PHE A 288 3.77 -12.64 14.19
CA PHE A 288 3.71 -11.67 13.10
C PHE A 288 2.28 -11.52 12.55
N ASP A 289 1.87 -10.28 12.26
CA ASP A 289 0.56 -9.93 11.68
C ASP A 289 -0.63 -10.59 12.42
N PRO A 290 -0.81 -10.35 13.73
CA PRO A 290 -1.99 -10.87 14.44
C PRO A 290 -3.26 -10.19 13.93
N ARG A 291 -4.24 -10.98 13.49
CA ARG A 291 -5.51 -10.45 12.96
C ARG A 291 -6.74 -11.03 13.65
N ALA A 292 -7.02 -12.31 13.46
CA ALA A 292 -8.20 -12.92 14.09
C ALA A 292 -7.99 -12.96 15.61
N VAL A 293 -8.92 -12.40 16.38
CA VAL A 293 -8.94 -12.50 17.84
C VAL A 293 -10.31 -12.98 18.29
N VAL A 294 -10.35 -14.10 18.99
CA VAL A 294 -11.61 -14.74 19.41
C VAL A 294 -11.50 -15.13 20.88
N LEU A 295 -12.48 -14.76 21.69
CA LEU A 295 -12.57 -15.19 23.08
C LEU A 295 -13.25 -16.54 23.20
N SER A 296 -12.80 -17.36 24.15
CA SER A 296 -13.53 -18.56 24.56
C SER A 296 -14.92 -18.21 25.10
N PRO A 297 -15.92 -19.10 24.95
CA PRO A 297 -17.26 -18.85 25.46
C PRO A 297 -17.36 -18.71 26.97
N ASP A 298 -16.31 -19.02 27.75
CA ASP A 298 -16.20 -18.74 29.18
C ASP A 298 -15.48 -17.40 29.48
N GLY A 299 -14.77 -16.83 28.50
CA GLY A 299 -13.98 -15.60 28.60
C GLY A 299 -12.58 -15.79 29.19
N SER A 300 -12.18 -17.01 29.54
CA SER A 300 -10.90 -17.29 30.21
C SER A 300 -9.70 -17.25 29.26
N ARG A 301 -9.94 -17.42 27.94
CA ARG A 301 -8.89 -17.55 26.94
C ARG A 301 -9.17 -16.72 25.70
N LEU A 302 -8.11 -16.13 25.17
CA LEU A 302 -8.11 -15.42 23.89
C LEU A 302 -7.25 -16.20 22.89
N TYR A 303 -7.81 -16.51 21.73
CA TYR A 303 -7.11 -17.11 20.60
C TYR A 303 -6.75 -16.00 19.61
N VAL A 304 -5.48 -15.97 19.18
CA VAL A 304 -4.95 -14.95 18.26
C VAL A 304 -4.29 -15.63 17.08
N ALA A 305 -4.79 -15.43 15.86
CA ALA A 305 -4.17 -15.98 14.65
C ALA A 305 -3.07 -15.05 14.14
N SER A 306 -1.89 -15.61 13.90
CA SER A 306 -0.86 -15.01 13.06
C SER A 306 -1.32 -15.16 11.60
N TYR A 307 -1.82 -14.07 11.00
CA TYR A 307 -2.45 -14.10 9.67
C TYR A 307 -1.50 -14.64 8.59
N ARG A 308 -0.22 -14.27 8.69
CA ARG A 308 0.87 -14.73 7.82
C ARG A 308 1.78 -15.62 8.65
N SER A 309 1.33 -16.86 8.87
CA SER A 309 2.15 -17.84 9.57
C SER A 309 3.24 -18.33 8.64
N GLY A 310 4.50 -18.11 9.01
CA GLY A 310 5.70 -18.29 8.19
C GLY A 310 6.14 -19.73 7.95
N ASN A 311 5.17 -20.65 7.92
CA ASN A 311 5.23 -22.09 7.64
C ASN A 311 6.67 -22.69 7.64
N LYS A 312 7.16 -23.12 8.81
CA LYS A 312 8.24 -24.10 9.07
C LYS A 312 9.30 -24.28 7.97
N ILE A 313 9.92 -23.21 7.50
CA ILE A 313 11.18 -23.35 6.75
C ILE A 313 12.30 -23.47 7.77
N LYS A 314 12.61 -24.69 8.21
CA LYS A 314 13.98 -25.01 8.62
C LYS A 314 14.85 -24.90 7.39
N ASP A 315 15.25 -23.68 7.09
CA ASP A 315 16.35 -23.46 6.19
C ASP A 315 17.57 -24.21 6.74
N THR A 316 18.23 -24.96 5.86
CA THR A 316 19.50 -25.62 6.11
C THR A 316 20.61 -24.68 6.62
N ARG A 317 20.41 -23.36 6.56
CA ARG A 317 21.30 -22.30 7.09
C ARG A 317 21.17 -22.05 8.61
N GLY A 318 20.25 -22.71 9.32
CA GLY A 318 20.21 -22.70 10.80
C GLY A 318 19.73 -21.40 11.46
N THR A 319 19.04 -20.52 10.71
CA THR A 319 18.59 -19.20 11.13
C THR A 319 17.23 -19.17 11.86
N TYR A 320 16.66 -20.33 12.21
CA TYR A 320 15.29 -20.45 12.70
C TYR A 320 15.22 -21.02 14.11
N GLY A 321 14.53 -20.32 15.01
CA GLY A 321 14.11 -20.82 16.32
C GLY A 321 12.66 -21.33 16.32
N PRO A 322 12.31 -22.34 17.13
CA PRO A 322 10.94 -22.82 17.29
C PRO A 322 9.97 -21.78 17.91
N ASN A 323 10.47 -20.63 18.38
CA ASN A 323 9.66 -19.58 19.00
C ASN A 323 9.16 -18.52 17.99
N ASP A 324 9.66 -18.53 16.75
CA ASP A 324 9.50 -17.40 15.81
C ASP A 324 8.31 -17.57 14.84
N ASP A 325 7.65 -18.73 14.85
CA ASP A 325 6.67 -19.12 13.83
C ASP A 325 5.53 -19.98 14.41
N GLN A 326 4.55 -19.31 15.03
CA GLN A 326 3.39 -19.92 15.67
C GLN A 326 2.11 -19.46 14.95
N ASP A 327 1.24 -20.40 14.59
CA ASP A 327 0.04 -20.12 13.79
C ASP A 327 -1.04 -19.44 14.63
N VAL A 328 -1.31 -19.98 15.83
CA VAL A 328 -2.29 -19.42 16.77
C VAL A 328 -1.71 -19.37 18.18
N TRP A 329 -1.91 -18.24 18.86
CA TRP A 329 -1.49 -17.99 20.23
C TRP A 329 -2.70 -18.09 21.16
N ILE A 330 -2.56 -18.81 22.27
CA ILE A 330 -3.59 -18.93 23.30
C ILE A 330 -3.13 -18.15 24.52
N ILE A 331 -3.92 -17.15 24.91
CA ILE A 331 -3.63 -16.23 26.00
C ILE A 331 -4.64 -16.45 27.12
N ASP A 332 -4.16 -16.58 28.35
CA ASP A 332 -5.00 -16.51 29.55
C ASP A 332 -5.37 -15.05 29.83
N THR A 333 -6.67 -14.76 29.86
CA THR A 333 -7.20 -13.38 29.93
C THR A 333 -7.08 -12.77 31.32
N GLN A 334 -6.86 -13.58 32.36
CA GLN A 334 -6.70 -13.09 33.73
C GLN A 334 -5.27 -12.61 33.99
N THR A 335 -4.30 -13.31 33.40
CA THR A 335 -2.87 -13.06 33.58
C THR A 335 -2.24 -12.29 32.42
N ASN A 336 -2.93 -12.18 31.29
CA ASN A 336 -2.42 -11.62 30.03
C ASN A 336 -1.14 -12.31 29.55
N LYS A 337 -1.04 -13.62 29.75
CA LYS A 337 0.11 -14.42 29.36
C LYS A 337 -0.27 -15.44 28.30
N VAL A 338 0.59 -15.59 27.31
CA VAL A 338 0.54 -16.73 26.39
C VAL A 338 0.75 -18.00 27.21
N THR A 339 -0.22 -18.90 27.15
CA THR A 339 -0.17 -20.21 27.82
C THR A 339 0.24 -21.32 26.87
N GLU A 340 -0.20 -21.24 25.61
CA GLU A 340 0.00 -22.27 24.60
C GLU A 340 0.10 -21.63 23.21
N THR A 341 0.65 -22.39 22.27
CA THR A 341 0.71 -22.03 20.85
C THR A 341 0.37 -23.24 19.99
N ILE A 342 -0.23 -23.00 18.82
CA ILE A 342 -0.67 -24.03 17.89
C ILE A 342 0.16 -23.89 16.61
N THR A 343 0.57 -25.02 16.03
CA THR A 343 1.29 -25.09 14.74
C THR A 343 0.68 -26.14 13.82
N GLY A 344 0.99 -26.05 12.53
CA GLY A 344 0.58 -27.03 11.52
C GLY A 344 -0.81 -26.79 10.92
N ILE A 345 -1.29 -25.54 11.00
CA ILE A 345 -2.53 -25.08 10.37
C ILE A 345 -2.28 -24.83 8.88
N SER A 346 -1.71 -23.68 8.51
CA SER A 346 -1.53 -23.23 7.11
C SER A 346 -0.63 -21.98 7.07
N ALA A 347 -0.27 -21.48 5.89
CA ALA A 347 0.52 -20.25 5.74
C ALA A 347 -0.30 -18.95 5.92
N ASP A 348 -1.53 -18.90 5.37
CA ASP A 348 -2.43 -17.74 5.41
C ASP A 348 -3.68 -18.08 6.23
N LEU A 349 -3.81 -17.52 7.44
CA LEU A 349 -4.92 -17.77 8.38
C LEU A 349 -5.86 -16.57 8.42
N ARG A 350 -6.95 -16.62 7.64
CA ARG A 350 -7.75 -15.42 7.35
C ARG A 350 -8.81 -15.05 8.38
N ALA A 351 -9.46 -16.06 8.95
CA ALA A 351 -10.52 -15.87 9.94
C ALA A 351 -10.58 -17.04 10.91
N MET A 352 -11.08 -16.77 12.13
CA MET A 352 -11.33 -17.77 13.15
C MET A 352 -12.74 -17.64 13.72
N ALA A 353 -13.36 -18.76 14.08
CA ALA A 353 -14.60 -18.83 14.85
C ALA A 353 -14.52 -19.96 15.88
N ILE A 354 -15.11 -19.76 17.05
CA ILE A 354 -15.18 -20.77 18.11
C ILE A 354 -16.59 -21.34 18.19
N SER A 355 -16.72 -22.63 18.50
CA SER A 355 -18.02 -23.24 18.78
C SER A 355 -18.64 -22.69 20.07
N ASP A 356 -19.97 -22.65 20.14
CA ASP A 356 -20.71 -22.14 21.32
C ASP A 356 -20.34 -22.87 22.62
N ASP A 357 -19.99 -24.15 22.54
CA ASP A 357 -19.55 -24.97 23.67
C ASP A 357 -18.06 -24.81 24.02
N GLY A 358 -17.30 -24.06 23.21
CA GLY A 358 -15.88 -23.80 23.39
C GLY A 358 -14.97 -24.99 23.10
N ALA A 359 -15.49 -26.05 22.47
CA ALA A 359 -14.75 -27.27 22.20
C ALA A 359 -13.82 -27.18 20.98
N GLU A 360 -14.24 -26.46 19.95
CA GLU A 360 -13.57 -26.43 18.65
C GLU A 360 -13.37 -25.00 18.15
N LEU A 361 -12.18 -24.75 17.60
CA LEU A 361 -11.84 -23.53 16.86
C LEU A 361 -11.77 -23.87 15.37
N TYR A 362 -12.50 -23.13 14.55
CA TYR A 362 -12.55 -23.26 13.09
C TYR A 362 -11.74 -22.14 12.46
N ILE A 363 -10.89 -22.47 11.49
CA ILE A 363 -9.96 -21.52 10.87
C ILE A 363 -10.09 -21.64 9.36
N ALA A 364 -10.45 -20.54 8.69
CA ALA A 364 -10.38 -20.43 7.24
C ALA A 364 -8.95 -20.09 6.83
N ALA A 365 -8.34 -20.94 6.01
CA ALA A 365 -6.92 -20.83 5.71
C ALA A 365 -6.55 -21.19 4.27
N THR A 366 -5.35 -20.79 3.86
CA THR A 366 -4.75 -21.09 2.56
C THR A 366 -3.28 -21.46 2.73
N ASP A 367 -2.82 -22.47 2.00
CA ASP A 367 -1.41 -22.87 1.92
C ASP A 367 -0.98 -23.07 0.47
N GLY A 368 0.33 -23.08 0.22
CA GLY A 368 0.90 -23.56 -1.03
C GLY A 368 0.85 -25.08 -1.09
N ASP A 369 0.55 -25.65 -2.25
CA ASP A 369 0.54 -27.10 -2.44
C ASP A 369 1.97 -27.65 -2.62
N PRO A 370 2.45 -28.54 -1.71
CA PRO A 370 3.79 -29.12 -1.82
C PRO A 370 3.89 -30.32 -2.77
N GLU A 371 2.77 -30.86 -3.28
CA GLU A 371 2.73 -32.12 -4.03
C GLU A 371 2.86 -32.02 -5.57
N PRO A 372 2.50 -30.92 -6.28
CA PRO A 372 2.67 -30.88 -7.73
C PRO A 372 4.13 -30.57 -8.13
N SER A 373 4.61 -31.30 -9.13
CA SER A 373 5.90 -30.99 -9.78
C SER A 373 5.80 -29.75 -10.67
N GLN A 374 6.90 -29.02 -10.87
CA GLN A 374 6.93 -27.81 -11.72
C GLN A 374 6.47 -28.04 -13.18
N ALA A 375 6.37 -29.30 -13.61
CA ALA A 375 6.02 -29.69 -14.97
C ALA A 375 4.55 -30.13 -15.13
N ASP A 376 3.75 -30.11 -14.06
CA ASP A 376 2.35 -30.54 -14.12
C ASP A 376 1.43 -29.42 -14.62
N PRO A 377 0.86 -29.51 -15.84
CA PRO A 377 -0.06 -28.50 -16.36
C PRO A 377 -1.44 -28.53 -15.69
N MET A 378 -1.70 -29.52 -14.82
CA MET A 378 -2.89 -29.63 -13.97
C MET A 378 -2.59 -29.29 -12.51
N ALA A 379 -1.39 -28.77 -12.21
CA ALA A 379 -1.01 -28.37 -10.87
C ALA A 379 -2.05 -27.41 -10.26
N VAL A 380 -2.40 -27.68 -9.02
CA VAL A 380 -3.32 -26.88 -8.21
C VAL A 380 -2.46 -26.22 -7.13
N PRO A 381 -1.82 -25.07 -7.41
CA PRO A 381 -0.71 -24.55 -6.59
C PRO A 381 -1.10 -24.13 -5.17
N PHE A 382 -2.39 -24.07 -4.85
CA PHE A 382 -2.90 -23.66 -3.56
C PHE A 382 -3.84 -24.71 -3.01
N VAL A 383 -3.77 -24.88 -1.69
CA VAL A 383 -4.73 -25.62 -0.89
C VAL A 383 -5.52 -24.61 -0.07
N HIS A 384 -6.80 -24.45 -0.40
CA HIS A 384 -7.73 -23.69 0.42
C HIS A 384 -8.45 -24.63 1.36
N GLU A 385 -8.44 -24.32 2.65
CA GLU A 385 -8.94 -25.25 3.65
C GLU A 385 -9.70 -24.58 4.79
N VAL A 386 -10.48 -25.40 5.48
CA VAL A 386 -10.89 -25.13 6.86
C VAL A 386 -10.20 -26.11 7.76
N VAL A 387 -9.55 -25.59 8.80
CA VAL A 387 -8.86 -26.38 9.81
C VAL A 387 -9.62 -26.29 11.13
N VAL A 388 -9.80 -27.44 11.79
CA VAL A 388 -10.45 -27.54 13.10
C VAL A 388 -9.41 -27.88 14.15
N VAL A 389 -9.37 -27.09 15.21
CA VAL A 389 -8.41 -27.19 16.31
C VAL A 389 -9.15 -27.42 17.63
N GLY A 390 -8.57 -28.25 18.50
CA GLY A 390 -9.13 -28.48 19.84
C GLY A 390 -8.95 -27.26 20.74
N ALA A 391 -10.06 -26.70 21.21
CA ALA A 391 -10.09 -25.48 22.02
C ALA A 391 -10.34 -25.73 23.52
N ASP A 392 -10.80 -26.92 23.90
CA ASP A 392 -11.09 -27.28 25.30
C ASP A 392 -9.89 -27.95 26.00
N PRO A 393 -9.33 -27.37 27.08
CA PRO A 393 -8.13 -27.88 27.73
C PRO A 393 -8.40 -29.15 28.55
N GLY A 394 -9.68 -29.46 28.80
CA GLY A 394 -10.10 -30.70 29.46
C GLY A 394 -10.23 -31.88 28.48
N LYS A 395 -10.07 -31.67 27.17
CA LYS A 395 -10.23 -32.72 26.15
C LYS A 395 -8.88 -33.13 25.52
N PRO A 396 -8.72 -34.42 25.15
CA PRO A 396 -7.60 -34.84 24.31
C PRO A 396 -7.57 -34.04 22.99
N GLY A 397 -6.39 -33.62 22.57
CA GLY A 397 -6.22 -32.83 21.34
C GLY A 397 -6.36 -31.32 21.52
N TYR A 398 -6.45 -30.82 22.76
CA TYR A 398 -6.30 -29.40 23.05
C TYR A 398 -5.05 -28.81 22.40
N ALA A 399 -5.17 -27.62 21.80
CA ALA A 399 -4.10 -26.91 21.10
C ALA A 399 -3.45 -27.72 19.95
N THR A 400 -4.19 -28.65 19.35
CA THR A 400 -3.73 -29.43 18.18
C THR A 400 -4.79 -29.47 17.09
N VAL A 401 -4.34 -29.64 15.85
CA VAL A 401 -5.23 -29.84 14.69
C VAL A 401 -5.95 -31.18 14.82
N LEU A 402 -7.28 -31.14 14.83
CA LEU A 402 -8.15 -32.32 14.94
C LEU A 402 -8.50 -32.90 13.57
N ARG A 403 -8.87 -32.01 12.62
CA ARG A 403 -9.26 -32.37 11.25
C ARG A 403 -9.18 -31.15 10.34
N ARG A 404 -9.17 -31.39 9.02
CA ARG A 404 -9.16 -30.36 7.97
C ARG A 404 -10.04 -30.78 6.80
N ALA A 405 -10.54 -29.80 6.04
CA ALA A 405 -11.20 -30.02 4.76
C ALA A 405 -10.52 -29.18 3.69
N ASP A 406 -10.03 -29.83 2.62
CA ASP A 406 -9.49 -29.18 1.43
C ASP A 406 -10.66 -28.75 0.53
N LEU A 407 -11.05 -27.48 0.63
CA LEU A 407 -12.13 -26.88 -0.16
C LEU A 407 -11.79 -26.75 -1.65
N THR A 408 -10.57 -27.08 -2.04
CA THR A 408 -10.11 -27.10 -3.43
C THR A 408 -10.43 -28.45 -4.09
N ARG A 409 -10.29 -29.55 -3.37
CA ARG A 409 -10.34 -30.92 -3.90
C ARG A 409 -11.39 -31.83 -3.25
N GLN A 410 -12.14 -31.34 -2.28
CA GLN A 410 -13.13 -32.14 -1.57
C GLN A 410 -14.13 -32.78 -2.54
N MET A 411 -14.30 -34.10 -2.42
CA MET A 411 -15.29 -34.82 -3.23
C MET A 411 -16.70 -34.29 -2.96
N GLY A 412 -17.44 -34.02 -4.05
CA GLY A 412 -18.80 -33.49 -3.98
C GLY A 412 -18.89 -31.96 -3.90
N SER A 413 -17.76 -31.23 -3.89
CA SER A 413 -17.79 -29.76 -3.97
C SER A 413 -18.22 -29.27 -5.36
N GLY A 414 -18.87 -28.11 -5.41
CA GLY A 414 -19.28 -27.46 -6.66
C GLY A 414 -18.17 -26.78 -7.45
N GLY A 415 -16.90 -26.95 -7.05
CA GLY A 415 -15.74 -26.23 -7.57
C GLY A 415 -14.85 -25.64 -6.46
N PRO A 416 -13.68 -25.09 -6.80
CA PRO A 416 -12.74 -24.57 -5.80
C PRO A 416 -13.35 -23.40 -5.02
N VAL A 417 -12.98 -23.32 -3.74
CA VAL A 417 -13.28 -22.18 -2.86
C VAL A 417 -11.99 -21.37 -2.70
N VAL A 418 -11.74 -20.45 -3.62
CA VAL A 418 -10.50 -19.69 -3.69
C VAL A 418 -10.47 -18.60 -2.62
N ASN A 419 -9.43 -18.57 -1.78
CA ASN A 419 -9.24 -17.57 -0.74
C ASN A 419 -10.40 -17.49 0.29
N PRO A 420 -10.62 -18.56 1.09
CA PRO A 420 -11.63 -18.56 2.15
C PRO A 420 -11.29 -17.49 3.19
N SER A 421 -12.20 -16.55 3.41
CA SER A 421 -11.92 -15.24 4.03
C SER A 421 -12.66 -15.01 5.35
N GLY A 422 -13.74 -15.73 5.58
CA GLY A 422 -14.59 -15.65 6.78
C GLY A 422 -15.08 -17.01 7.18
N VAL A 423 -15.29 -17.21 8.48
CA VAL A 423 -15.82 -18.46 9.04
C VAL A 423 -16.79 -18.14 10.18
N LEU A 424 -17.92 -18.85 10.22
CA LEU A 424 -18.95 -18.67 11.25
C LEU A 424 -19.61 -20.02 11.56
N ALA A 425 -19.64 -20.41 12.83
CA ALA A 425 -20.33 -21.62 13.27
C ALA A 425 -21.73 -21.27 13.80
N VAL A 426 -22.78 -21.89 13.25
CA VAL A 426 -24.16 -21.75 13.73
C VAL A 426 -24.82 -23.13 13.75
N GLY A 427 -25.17 -23.61 14.95
CA GLY A 427 -25.76 -24.94 15.11
C GLY A 427 -24.85 -26.05 14.59
N ASP A 428 -25.36 -26.86 13.65
CA ASP A 428 -24.64 -27.97 13.01
C ASP A 428 -23.90 -27.56 11.71
N THR A 429 -23.91 -26.27 11.39
CA THR A 429 -23.44 -25.75 10.10
C THR A 429 -22.28 -24.79 10.32
N LEU A 430 -21.25 -24.93 9.49
CA LEU A 430 -20.11 -24.04 9.42
C LEU A 430 -20.16 -23.28 8.10
N TRP A 431 -20.34 -21.97 8.17
CA TRP A 431 -20.40 -21.08 7.02
C TRP A 431 -19.00 -20.55 6.72
N VAL A 432 -18.61 -20.57 5.46
CA VAL A 432 -17.31 -20.09 4.99
C VAL A 432 -17.51 -19.21 3.77
N SER A 433 -17.11 -17.94 3.86
CA SER A 433 -17.11 -17.04 2.70
C SER A 433 -15.79 -17.13 1.95
N SER A 434 -15.84 -16.84 0.66
CA SER A 434 -14.69 -16.84 -0.23
C SER A 434 -14.59 -15.50 -0.94
N GLU A 435 -13.46 -14.84 -0.74
CA GLU A 435 -13.20 -13.52 -1.31
C GLU A 435 -13.12 -13.58 -2.83
N SER A 436 -12.30 -14.47 -3.36
CA SER A 436 -12.02 -14.52 -4.81
C SER A 436 -13.15 -15.19 -5.58
N SER A 437 -13.82 -16.18 -4.99
CA SER A 437 -14.86 -16.93 -5.71
C SER A 437 -16.25 -16.30 -5.62
N ASP A 438 -16.44 -15.26 -4.79
CA ASP A 438 -17.72 -14.58 -4.53
C ASP A 438 -18.84 -15.53 -4.10
N ILE A 439 -18.50 -16.47 -3.24
CA ILE A 439 -19.45 -17.46 -2.72
C ILE A 439 -19.38 -17.55 -1.20
N VAL A 440 -20.44 -18.12 -0.64
CA VAL A 440 -20.45 -18.74 0.67
C VAL A 440 -20.72 -20.23 0.50
N VAL A 441 -19.95 -21.07 1.19
CA VAL A 441 -20.24 -22.50 1.34
C VAL A 441 -20.69 -22.79 2.76
N ALA A 442 -21.71 -23.63 2.89
CA ALA A 442 -22.17 -24.19 4.16
C ALA A 442 -21.63 -25.61 4.28
N LEU A 443 -20.90 -25.90 5.34
CA LEU A 443 -20.33 -27.21 5.62
C LEU A 443 -21.04 -27.86 6.81
N ASP A 444 -21.17 -29.18 6.79
CA ASP A 444 -21.51 -29.93 7.99
C ASP A 444 -20.41 -29.77 9.05
N ARG A 445 -20.73 -29.31 10.25
CA ARG A 445 -19.70 -28.99 11.25
C ARG A 445 -18.91 -30.21 11.73
N ALA A 446 -19.54 -31.39 11.75
CA ALA A 446 -18.89 -32.62 12.21
C ALA A 446 -17.99 -33.23 11.13
N THR A 447 -18.52 -33.39 9.92
CA THR A 447 -17.85 -34.08 8.80
C THR A 447 -17.08 -33.15 7.88
N LEU A 448 -17.34 -31.84 7.95
CA LEU A 448 -16.86 -30.81 7.03
C LEU A 448 -17.32 -30.99 5.57
N ALA A 449 -18.34 -31.82 5.33
CA ALA A 449 -18.93 -32.01 4.00
C ALA A 449 -19.68 -30.76 3.52
N GLU A 450 -19.47 -30.32 2.28
CA GLU A 450 -20.25 -29.23 1.67
C GLU A 450 -21.74 -29.62 1.59
N LYS A 451 -22.60 -28.83 2.24
CA LYS A 451 -24.07 -28.95 2.26
C LYS A 451 -24.71 -28.06 1.19
N ALA A 452 -24.21 -26.83 1.06
CA ALA A 452 -24.76 -25.83 0.16
C ALA A 452 -23.68 -24.84 -0.30
N ARG A 453 -23.94 -24.19 -1.44
CA ARG A 453 -23.09 -23.16 -2.04
C ARG A 453 -23.98 -22.07 -2.62
N THR A 454 -23.63 -20.83 -2.32
CA THR A 454 -24.41 -19.66 -2.69
C THR A 454 -23.51 -18.58 -3.25
N VAL A 455 -23.85 -18.05 -4.42
CA VAL A 455 -23.20 -16.86 -4.99
C VAL A 455 -23.70 -15.62 -4.23
N VAL A 456 -22.76 -14.76 -3.86
CA VAL A 456 -23.01 -13.53 -3.09
C VAL A 456 -22.29 -12.34 -3.75
N GLY A 457 -22.38 -11.15 -3.15
CA GLY A 457 -21.66 -9.98 -3.62
C GLY A 457 -20.14 -10.19 -3.72
N GLN A 458 -19.48 -9.44 -4.60
CA GLN A 458 -18.05 -9.58 -4.89
C GLN A 458 -17.18 -9.29 -3.65
N GLY A 459 -16.16 -10.13 -3.44
CA GLY A 459 -15.25 -9.98 -2.30
C GLY A 459 -15.91 -10.29 -0.96
N ALA A 460 -16.65 -11.40 -0.87
CA ALA A 460 -17.29 -11.82 0.38
C ALA A 460 -16.27 -12.09 1.49
N ARG A 461 -16.49 -11.55 2.69
CA ARG A 461 -15.56 -11.65 3.84
C ARG A 461 -16.20 -11.88 5.19
N ALA A 462 -16.83 -10.87 5.79
CA ALA A 462 -17.36 -11.04 7.14
C ALA A 462 -18.71 -11.76 7.10
N LEU A 463 -18.88 -12.75 7.97
CA LEU A 463 -20.13 -13.49 8.19
C LEU A 463 -20.64 -13.20 9.59
N VAL A 464 -21.92 -12.86 9.73
CA VAL A 464 -22.54 -12.65 11.04
C VAL A 464 -23.93 -13.27 11.11
N ALA A 465 -24.20 -13.98 12.20
CA ALA A 465 -25.53 -14.47 12.50
C ALA A 465 -26.39 -13.32 13.06
N VAL A 466 -27.59 -13.14 12.51
CA VAL A 466 -28.56 -12.15 12.98
C VAL A 466 -29.95 -12.76 13.01
N GLY A 467 -30.43 -13.07 14.22
CA GLY A 467 -31.63 -13.88 14.39
C GLY A 467 -31.45 -15.26 13.75
N ASP A 468 -32.32 -15.62 12.81
CA ASP A 468 -32.31 -16.86 12.02
C ASP A 468 -31.72 -16.69 10.61
N ARG A 469 -30.95 -15.61 10.40
CA ARG A 469 -30.32 -15.26 9.13
C ARG A 469 -28.80 -15.18 9.26
N ILE A 470 -28.12 -15.35 8.13
CA ILE A 470 -26.69 -15.10 7.99
C ILE A 470 -26.52 -13.88 7.09
N ALA A 471 -25.84 -12.85 7.59
CA ALA A 471 -25.45 -11.70 6.78
C ALA A 471 -24.00 -11.86 6.32
N VAL A 472 -23.76 -11.60 5.05
CA VAL A 472 -22.47 -11.72 4.37
C VAL A 472 -22.08 -10.34 3.86
N HIS A 473 -21.00 -9.77 4.39
CA HIS A 473 -20.47 -8.50 3.91
C HIS A 473 -19.51 -8.74 2.74
N SER A 474 -19.74 -8.00 1.64
CA SER A 474 -18.97 -8.09 0.41
C SER A 474 -18.33 -6.73 0.10
N TYR A 475 -17.03 -6.61 0.37
CA TYR A 475 -16.37 -5.30 0.42
C TYR A 475 -16.18 -4.66 -0.97
N GLN A 476 -16.03 -5.47 -2.02
CA GLN A 476 -15.81 -4.96 -3.38
C GLN A 476 -17.10 -4.54 -4.06
N SER A 477 -18.23 -5.11 -3.67
CA SER A 477 -19.54 -4.72 -4.18
C SER A 477 -20.25 -3.69 -3.30
N HIS A 478 -19.64 -3.34 -2.15
CA HIS A 478 -20.17 -2.40 -1.17
C HIS A 478 -21.60 -2.76 -0.72
N ASP A 479 -21.83 -4.05 -0.51
CA ASP A 479 -23.15 -4.59 -0.15
C ASP A 479 -23.10 -5.65 0.96
N VAL A 480 -24.29 -5.98 1.44
CA VAL A 480 -24.52 -7.15 2.29
C VAL A 480 -25.51 -8.08 1.61
N THR A 481 -25.22 -9.37 1.61
CA THR A 481 -26.15 -10.42 1.22
C THR A 481 -26.72 -11.12 2.46
N ILE A 482 -28.04 -11.20 2.57
CA ILE A 482 -28.77 -11.87 3.64
C ILE A 482 -29.21 -13.25 3.17
N LEU A 483 -28.79 -14.28 3.89
CA LEU A 483 -29.11 -15.68 3.63
C LEU A 483 -30.07 -16.22 4.69
N ASP A 484 -30.93 -17.16 4.30
CA ASP A 484 -31.68 -17.99 5.23
C ASP A 484 -30.82 -19.15 5.78
N ALA A 485 -31.39 -19.95 6.68
CA ALA A 485 -30.70 -21.08 7.30
C ALA A 485 -30.32 -22.20 6.29
N ALA A 486 -30.96 -22.26 5.12
CA ALA A 486 -30.62 -23.19 4.04
C ALA A 486 -29.55 -22.62 3.09
N GLY A 487 -29.18 -21.35 3.27
CA GLY A 487 -28.20 -20.65 2.45
C GLY A 487 -28.80 -19.95 1.24
N ALA A 488 -30.12 -19.88 1.10
CA ALA A 488 -30.74 -19.17 -0.01
C ALA A 488 -30.70 -17.65 0.21
N VAL A 489 -30.44 -16.89 -0.86
CA VAL A 489 -30.43 -15.42 -0.82
C VAL A 489 -31.85 -14.90 -0.59
N VAL A 490 -32.04 -14.22 0.53
CA VAL A 490 -33.29 -13.53 0.89
C VAL A 490 -33.29 -12.10 0.36
N GLN A 491 -32.16 -11.42 0.48
CA GLN A 491 -32.00 -10.02 0.08
C GLN A 491 -30.52 -9.71 -0.15
N GLN A 492 -30.24 -8.80 -1.08
CA GLN A 492 -28.95 -8.14 -1.21
C GLN A 492 -29.20 -6.63 -1.26
N LEU A 493 -28.41 -5.85 -0.50
CA LEU A 493 -28.61 -4.41 -0.40
C LEU A 493 -27.28 -3.66 -0.22
N PRO A 494 -27.11 -2.50 -0.87
CA PRO A 494 -25.90 -1.69 -0.75
C PRO A 494 -25.76 -1.10 0.66
N VAL A 495 -24.53 -1.02 1.16
CA VAL A 495 -24.20 -0.40 2.45
C VAL A 495 -23.58 0.98 2.29
N ALA A 496 -22.79 1.19 1.23
CA ALA A 496 -22.16 2.47 0.92
C ALA A 496 -22.09 2.71 -0.59
N GLU A 497 -21.87 3.96 -0.98
CA GLU A 497 -21.42 4.29 -2.34
C GLU A 497 -19.99 3.78 -2.52
N ASP A 498 -19.69 3.24 -3.72
CA ASP A 498 -18.34 2.86 -4.11
C ASP A 498 -17.54 4.14 -4.44
N PRO A 499 -16.54 4.51 -3.63
CA PRO A 499 -15.78 5.72 -3.85
C PRO A 499 -14.64 5.52 -4.87
N ARG A 500 -14.43 4.30 -5.37
CA ARG A 500 -13.35 3.99 -6.32
C ARG A 500 -13.67 4.53 -7.71
N PRO A 501 -12.67 5.05 -8.45
CA PRO A 501 -12.79 5.22 -9.90
C PRO A 501 -13.15 3.88 -10.56
N ALA A 502 -13.98 3.92 -11.60
CA ALA A 502 -14.53 2.72 -12.23
C ALA A 502 -13.44 1.79 -12.79
N GLU A 503 -12.39 2.36 -13.37
CA GLU A 503 -11.22 1.64 -13.86
C GLU A 503 -10.43 0.95 -12.73
N VAL A 504 -10.34 1.57 -11.56
CA VAL A 504 -9.68 1.00 -10.38
C VAL A 504 -10.51 -0.14 -9.82
N ALA A 505 -11.84 0.01 -9.72
CA ALA A 505 -12.74 -1.06 -9.31
C ALA A 505 -12.68 -2.27 -10.27
N LEU A 506 -12.63 -2.02 -11.59
CA LEU A 506 -12.43 -3.08 -12.58
C LEU A 506 -11.08 -3.77 -12.39
N GLY A 507 -10.00 -3.01 -12.22
CA GLY A 507 -8.65 -3.55 -12.00
C GLY A 507 -8.53 -4.41 -10.75
N GLU A 508 -9.11 -3.95 -9.65
CA GLU A 508 -9.19 -4.71 -8.41
C GLU A 508 -9.95 -6.02 -8.62
N ARG A 509 -11.02 -5.99 -9.42
CA ARG A 509 -11.74 -7.19 -9.82
C ARG A 509 -10.88 -8.12 -10.67
N VAL A 510 -10.06 -7.60 -11.59
CA VAL A 510 -9.09 -8.41 -12.35
C VAL A 510 -8.11 -9.11 -11.42
N PHE A 511 -7.61 -8.37 -10.43
CA PHE A 511 -6.62 -8.82 -9.46
C PHE A 511 -7.13 -9.93 -8.52
N THR A 512 -8.38 -9.81 -8.08
CA THR A 512 -8.96 -10.69 -7.05
C THR A 512 -9.70 -11.90 -7.59
N ARG A 513 -10.18 -11.88 -8.84
CA ARG A 513 -10.94 -12.99 -9.42
C ARG A 513 -10.03 -14.17 -9.85
N PRO A 514 -10.47 -15.42 -9.67
CA PRO A 514 -9.72 -16.60 -10.10
C PRO A 514 -9.45 -16.64 -11.60
N GLY A 515 -8.39 -17.37 -11.93
CA GLY A 515 -7.98 -17.69 -13.29
C GLY A 515 -8.81 -18.78 -13.97
N ASN A 516 -8.26 -19.33 -15.05
CA ASN A 516 -8.82 -20.47 -15.79
C ASN A 516 -7.86 -21.66 -15.79
N GLY A 517 -8.36 -22.86 -16.10
CA GLY A 517 -7.51 -24.07 -16.21
C GLY A 517 -6.80 -24.38 -14.89
N PHE A 518 -5.47 -24.51 -14.93
CA PHE A 518 -4.64 -24.73 -13.73
C PHE A 518 -4.76 -23.60 -12.71
N ALA A 519 -5.08 -22.38 -13.18
CA ALA A 519 -5.25 -21.21 -12.33
C ALA A 519 -6.69 -20.99 -11.83
N ALA A 520 -7.60 -21.93 -12.08
CA ALA A 520 -8.97 -21.85 -11.56
C ALA A 520 -9.04 -21.86 -10.02
N ASN A 521 -7.96 -22.28 -9.35
CA ASN A 521 -7.88 -22.33 -7.89
C ASN A 521 -7.14 -21.11 -7.27
N HIS A 522 -6.77 -20.08 -8.02
CA HIS A 522 -6.06 -18.93 -7.46
C HIS A 522 -6.25 -17.65 -8.27
N SER A 523 -5.92 -16.52 -7.65
CA SER A 523 -5.93 -15.17 -8.19
C SER A 523 -4.61 -14.47 -7.86
N CYS A 524 -4.43 -13.21 -8.32
CA CYS A 524 -3.26 -12.44 -7.89
C CYS A 524 -3.29 -12.19 -6.37
N SER A 525 -4.47 -12.04 -5.76
CA SER A 525 -4.63 -11.85 -4.31
C SER A 525 -4.37 -13.11 -3.48
N SER A 526 -4.30 -14.30 -4.09
CA SER A 526 -3.85 -15.51 -3.41
C SER A 526 -2.38 -15.40 -2.99
N CYS A 527 -1.53 -14.86 -3.86
CA CYS A 527 -0.14 -14.55 -3.53
C CYS A 527 -0.03 -13.20 -2.83
N HIS A 528 -0.64 -12.15 -3.37
CA HIS A 528 -0.47 -10.77 -2.92
C HIS A 528 -1.63 -10.35 -2.01
N ILE A 529 -1.62 -10.91 -0.80
CA ILE A 529 -2.69 -10.74 0.16
C ILE A 529 -2.82 -9.27 0.57
N GLU A 530 -4.00 -8.69 0.31
CA GLU A 530 -4.28 -7.26 0.45
C GLU A 530 -3.26 -6.36 -0.27
N THR A 531 -2.65 -6.84 -1.35
CA THR A 531 -1.60 -6.13 -2.13
C THR A 531 -0.38 -5.70 -1.32
N GLN A 532 -0.32 -6.08 -0.04
CA GLN A 532 0.75 -5.75 0.87
C GLN A 532 1.94 -6.70 0.71
N ASN A 533 3.06 -6.37 1.34
CA ASN A 533 4.08 -7.38 1.60
C ASN A 533 3.44 -8.50 2.41
N ASN A 534 3.37 -9.69 1.81
CA ASN A 534 2.74 -10.83 2.44
C ASN A 534 3.63 -11.52 3.47
N GLY A 535 4.90 -11.11 3.63
CA GLY A 535 5.86 -11.62 4.62
C GLY A 535 6.12 -13.13 4.53
N MET A 536 5.62 -13.78 3.49
CA MET A 536 5.54 -15.23 3.37
C MET A 536 6.50 -15.72 2.29
N VAL A 537 6.95 -16.95 2.46
CA VAL A 537 7.59 -17.72 1.40
C VAL A 537 6.65 -18.87 1.07
N TRP A 538 6.01 -18.79 -0.09
CA TRP A 538 5.14 -19.84 -0.58
C TRP A 538 5.97 -21.03 -1.03
N ARG A 539 5.52 -22.23 -0.64
CA ARG A 539 6.09 -23.49 -1.08
C ARG A 539 5.23 -24.08 -2.19
N PHE A 540 5.76 -24.12 -3.40
CA PHE A 540 5.10 -24.77 -4.53
C PHE A 540 5.93 -25.99 -4.96
N GLY A 541 5.45 -27.18 -4.63
CA GLY A 541 6.25 -28.39 -4.84
C GLY A 541 7.48 -28.50 -3.91
N PRO A 542 8.43 -29.42 -4.20
CA PRO A 542 9.55 -29.71 -3.31
C PRO A 542 10.71 -28.69 -3.38
N GLN A 543 10.74 -27.80 -4.37
CA GLN A 543 11.91 -26.95 -4.66
C GLN A 543 11.59 -25.47 -4.95
N ILE A 544 10.31 -25.08 -5.14
CA ILE A 544 9.97 -23.67 -5.38
C ILE A 544 9.63 -23.01 -4.05
N TRP A 545 10.38 -21.95 -3.76
CA TRP A 545 10.16 -21.06 -2.63
C TRP A 545 10.07 -19.63 -3.17
N HIS A 546 8.89 -19.02 -3.09
CA HIS A 546 8.66 -17.68 -3.62
C HIS A 546 8.13 -16.76 -2.52
N ASN A 547 8.85 -15.67 -2.24
CA ASN A 547 8.27 -14.52 -1.57
C ASN A 547 7.68 -13.54 -2.59
N ALA A 548 6.59 -12.88 -2.24
CA ALA A 548 5.98 -11.88 -3.10
C ALA A 548 6.55 -10.49 -2.77
N ARG A 549 6.79 -9.67 -3.80
CA ARG A 549 7.11 -8.25 -3.58
C ARG A 549 5.85 -7.46 -3.17
N PRO A 550 6.01 -6.38 -2.38
CA PRO A 550 4.95 -5.38 -2.24
C PRO A 550 4.49 -4.87 -3.61
N LEU A 551 3.20 -4.56 -3.75
CA LEU A 551 2.62 -3.98 -4.96
C LEU A 551 2.34 -2.47 -4.82
N GLN A 552 2.83 -1.84 -3.76
CA GLN A 552 2.65 -0.40 -3.58
C GLN A 552 3.59 0.41 -4.47
N LEU A 553 3.10 1.55 -4.98
CA LEU A 553 3.87 2.51 -5.77
C LEU A 553 4.57 1.91 -7.02
N LEU A 554 4.02 0.84 -7.61
CA LEU A 554 4.65 0.15 -8.74
C LEU A 554 4.86 1.05 -9.95
N ASP A 555 3.90 1.94 -10.26
CA ASP A 555 4.02 2.93 -11.35
C ASP A 555 5.25 3.83 -11.20
N ALA A 556 5.68 4.05 -9.96
CA ALA A 556 6.78 4.94 -9.63
C ALA A 556 8.11 4.20 -9.44
N THR A 557 8.08 2.88 -9.26
CA THR A 557 9.21 2.05 -8.81
C THR A 557 9.59 0.95 -9.80
N THR A 558 9.27 1.15 -11.09
CA THR A 558 9.75 0.28 -12.19
C THR A 558 11.29 0.18 -12.19
N PRO A 559 11.88 -0.92 -12.69
CA PRO A 559 11.24 -2.11 -13.26
C PRO A 559 10.61 -3.05 -12.21
N LEU A 560 9.59 -3.82 -12.63
CA LEU A 560 8.80 -4.67 -11.76
C LEU A 560 9.30 -6.13 -11.73
N GLU A 561 8.81 -6.87 -10.72
CA GLU A 561 9.14 -8.28 -10.42
C GLU A 561 10.57 -8.52 -9.93
N TRP A 562 10.84 -9.69 -9.31
CA TRP A 562 12.15 -9.98 -8.68
C TRP A 562 13.33 -9.91 -9.64
N GLY A 563 13.13 -10.29 -10.90
CA GLY A 563 14.16 -10.23 -11.94
C GLY A 563 14.20 -8.90 -12.69
N ALA A 564 13.43 -7.89 -12.26
CA ALA A 564 13.42 -6.55 -12.84
C ALA A 564 13.24 -6.55 -14.37
N TYR A 565 12.42 -7.47 -14.89
CA TYR A 565 12.27 -7.68 -16.34
C TYR A 565 11.00 -7.08 -16.92
N VAL A 566 10.05 -6.62 -16.10
CA VAL A 566 8.83 -5.95 -16.57
C VAL A 566 9.01 -4.44 -16.47
N SER A 567 8.86 -3.76 -17.60
CA SER A 567 9.22 -2.35 -17.73
C SER A 567 8.20 -1.36 -17.17
N SER A 568 6.93 -1.76 -17.02
CA SER A 568 5.85 -0.88 -16.56
C SER A 568 4.62 -1.68 -16.12
N THR A 569 3.76 -1.04 -15.32
CA THR A 569 2.43 -1.58 -14.98
C THR A 569 1.50 -1.65 -16.18
N ASP A 570 1.67 -0.76 -17.18
CA ASP A 570 1.00 -0.85 -18.48
C ASP A 570 1.21 -2.21 -19.12
N ASN A 571 2.48 -2.63 -19.21
CA ASN A 571 2.81 -3.93 -19.77
C ASN A 571 2.36 -5.08 -18.85
N PHE A 572 2.55 -4.93 -17.54
CA PHE A 572 2.11 -5.93 -16.57
C PHE A 572 0.60 -6.19 -16.64
N GLY A 573 -0.22 -5.18 -16.95
CA GLY A 573 -1.67 -5.32 -17.13
C GLY A 573 -2.06 -6.39 -18.15
N TYR A 574 -1.23 -6.62 -19.19
CA TYR A 574 -1.44 -7.69 -20.17
C TYR A 574 -0.68 -8.98 -19.82
N GLN A 575 0.58 -8.83 -19.38
CA GLN A 575 1.46 -9.96 -19.07
C GLN A 575 0.94 -10.75 -17.86
N GLY A 576 0.70 -10.08 -16.73
CA GLY A 576 0.35 -10.68 -15.44
C GLY A 576 -0.87 -11.59 -15.50
N PRO A 577 -2.03 -11.12 -16.01
CA PRO A 577 -3.22 -11.96 -16.15
C PRO A 577 -2.99 -13.20 -17.01
N SER A 578 -2.18 -13.07 -18.07
CA SER A 578 -1.90 -14.16 -19.00
C SER A 578 -0.94 -15.20 -18.41
N SER A 579 0.13 -14.76 -17.74
CA SER A 579 1.18 -15.64 -17.24
C SER A 579 0.90 -16.22 -15.85
N ILE A 580 0.21 -15.49 -14.98
CA ILE A 580 -0.01 -15.86 -13.57
C ILE A 580 -1.35 -16.59 -13.44
N VAL A 581 -2.45 -15.97 -13.87
CA VAL A 581 -3.80 -16.53 -13.69
C VAL A 581 -4.36 -17.19 -14.95
N ALA A 582 -3.50 -17.45 -15.94
CA ALA A 582 -3.85 -18.15 -17.19
C ALA A 582 -5.10 -17.62 -17.89
N ARG A 583 -5.35 -16.31 -17.78
CA ARG A 583 -6.48 -15.65 -18.43
C ARG A 583 -6.03 -14.33 -19.05
N PRO A 584 -5.86 -14.29 -20.38
CA PRO A 584 -5.60 -13.05 -21.11
C PRO A 584 -6.62 -11.97 -20.75
N ALA A 585 -6.13 -10.77 -20.43
CA ALA A 585 -6.97 -9.61 -20.20
C ALA A 585 -7.41 -8.97 -21.51
N THR A 586 -8.65 -8.48 -21.54
CA THR A 586 -9.08 -7.49 -22.53
C THR A 586 -8.34 -6.17 -22.31
N PRO A 587 -8.35 -5.22 -23.28
CA PRO A 587 -7.68 -3.94 -23.10
C PRO A 587 -8.23 -3.13 -21.91
N GLU A 588 -9.54 -3.17 -21.70
CA GLU A 588 -10.20 -2.52 -20.57
C GLU A 588 -9.76 -3.12 -19.23
N GLU A 589 -9.66 -4.44 -19.15
CA GLU A 589 -9.18 -5.15 -17.95
C GLU A 589 -7.69 -4.90 -17.69
N ALA A 590 -6.85 -4.83 -18.73
CA ALA A 590 -5.44 -4.53 -18.60
C ALA A 590 -5.20 -3.09 -18.11
N LEU A 591 -5.91 -2.13 -18.69
CA LEU A 591 -5.89 -0.73 -18.25
C LEU A 591 -6.48 -0.57 -16.84
N GLY A 592 -7.55 -1.30 -16.52
CA GLY A 592 -8.09 -1.34 -15.18
C GLY A 592 -7.08 -1.88 -14.18
N LEU A 593 -6.43 -3.02 -14.48
CA LEU A 593 -5.40 -3.60 -13.60
C LEU A 593 -4.22 -2.64 -13.41
N LYS A 594 -3.78 -1.95 -14.47
CA LYS A 594 -2.80 -0.86 -14.36
C LYS A 594 -3.30 0.23 -13.41
N ALA A 595 -4.51 0.74 -13.60
CA ALA A 595 -5.08 1.79 -12.75
C ALA A 595 -5.16 1.36 -11.28
N PHE A 596 -5.56 0.11 -11.02
CA PHE A 596 -5.55 -0.45 -9.68
C PHE A 596 -4.14 -0.48 -9.09
N LEU A 597 -3.18 -1.10 -9.76
CA LEU A 597 -1.79 -1.20 -9.27
C LEU A 597 -1.12 0.17 -9.10
N GLY A 598 -1.38 1.11 -10.00
CA GLY A 598 -0.88 2.48 -9.93
C GLY A 598 -1.53 3.32 -8.83
N SER A 599 -2.77 2.99 -8.45
CA SER A 599 -3.47 3.65 -7.34
C SER A 599 -2.99 3.18 -5.97
N LEU A 600 -2.29 2.04 -5.87
CA LEU A 600 -1.84 1.47 -4.60
C LEU A 600 -0.81 2.37 -3.92
N LEU A 601 -1.27 3.12 -2.92
CA LEU A 601 -0.44 3.93 -2.05
C LEU A 601 0.36 3.03 -1.10
N GLY A 602 1.51 3.54 -0.64
CA GLY A 602 2.44 2.85 0.25
C GLY A 602 1.91 2.60 1.67
N ALA A 603 2.80 2.54 2.65
CA ALA A 603 2.40 2.46 4.05
C ALA A 603 1.55 3.67 4.49
N PRO A 604 0.60 3.53 5.43
CA PRO A 604 -0.02 4.66 6.12
C PRO A 604 1.04 5.63 6.65
N ARG A 605 0.64 6.90 6.85
CA ARG A 605 1.58 7.92 7.32
C ARG A 605 2.07 7.60 8.74
N GLU A 606 1.19 7.11 9.61
CA GLU A 606 1.51 6.58 10.93
C GLU A 606 1.98 5.12 10.85
N THR A 607 2.94 4.75 11.71
CA THR A 607 3.49 3.38 11.75
C THR A 607 3.55 2.83 13.18
N GLY A 608 2.81 3.44 14.11
CA GLY A 608 2.95 3.28 15.57
C GLY A 608 4.34 3.54 16.16
N ARG A 609 5.33 3.86 15.32
CA ARG A 609 6.70 4.25 15.66
C ARG A 609 6.94 5.74 15.41
N THR A 610 6.10 6.37 14.60
CA THR A 610 6.06 7.83 14.38
C THR A 610 5.45 8.56 15.57
N ARG A 611 5.48 9.90 15.55
CA ARG A 611 4.54 10.70 16.36
C ARG A 611 3.09 10.42 15.91
N LEU A 612 2.10 10.85 16.71
CA LEU A 612 0.67 10.57 16.50
C LEU A 612 0.05 11.22 15.24
N ASP A 613 0.77 12.14 14.60
CA ASP A 613 0.40 12.76 13.31
C ASP A 613 1.15 12.14 12.12
N GLY A 614 1.97 11.10 12.38
CA GLY A 614 2.84 10.48 11.39
C GLY A 614 4.22 11.14 11.25
N SER A 615 4.50 12.28 11.88
CA SER A 615 5.81 12.95 11.75
C SER A 615 6.94 12.12 12.37
N LEU A 616 8.17 12.31 11.87
CA LEU A 616 9.33 11.58 12.36
C LEU A 616 9.60 11.89 13.83
N THR A 617 9.91 10.89 14.65
CA THR A 617 10.37 11.12 16.03
C THR A 617 11.76 11.75 16.05
N GLU A 618 12.24 12.19 17.22
CA GLU A 618 13.62 12.70 17.33
C GLU A 618 14.67 11.66 16.94
N ALA A 619 14.40 10.37 17.21
CA ALA A 619 15.27 9.27 16.79
C ALA A 619 15.19 9.06 15.27
N GLY A 620 13.99 9.13 14.69
CA GLY A 620 13.80 9.10 13.23
C GLY A 620 14.53 10.24 12.51
N LEU A 621 14.51 11.46 13.05
CA LEU A 621 15.23 12.62 12.50
C LEU A 621 16.76 12.42 12.52
N ARG A 622 17.31 11.91 13.63
CA ARG A 622 18.74 11.54 13.69
C ARG A 622 19.08 10.39 12.75
N GLY A 623 18.18 9.42 12.62
CA GLY A 623 18.30 8.30 11.69
C GLY A 623 18.32 8.75 10.23
N GLU A 624 17.51 9.75 9.87
CA GLU A 624 17.52 10.37 8.54
C GLU A 624 18.86 11.06 8.24
N GLU A 625 19.43 11.77 9.22
CA GLU A 625 20.76 12.38 9.09
C GLU A 625 21.84 11.32 8.86
N LEU A 626 21.78 10.20 9.59
CA LEU A 626 22.68 9.06 9.39
C LEU A 626 22.50 8.45 8.00
N PHE A 627 21.26 8.24 7.55
CA PHE A 627 20.92 7.70 6.25
C PHE A 627 21.49 8.52 5.09
N ASN A 628 21.35 9.85 5.18
CA ASN A 628 21.84 10.81 4.19
C ASN A 628 23.35 11.09 4.29
N GLY A 629 23.94 10.82 5.45
CA GLY A 629 25.34 11.09 5.76
C GLY A 629 26.14 9.82 6.02
N LYS A 630 26.41 9.53 7.29
CA LYS A 630 27.40 8.53 7.74
C LYS A 630 27.14 7.12 7.21
N ALA A 631 25.88 6.69 7.13
CA ALA A 631 25.51 5.36 6.64
C ALA A 631 25.61 5.23 5.12
N GLY A 632 25.59 6.35 4.39
CA GLY A 632 25.72 6.38 2.93
C GLY A 632 24.56 5.71 2.16
N CYS A 633 23.46 5.37 2.82
CA CYS A 633 22.34 4.63 2.21
C CYS A 633 21.69 5.42 1.06
N TYR A 634 21.66 6.76 1.17
CA TYR A 634 21.14 7.67 0.14
C TYR A 634 21.81 7.48 -1.23
N ALA A 635 23.08 7.03 -1.29
CA ALA A 635 23.80 6.86 -2.56
C ALA A 635 23.13 5.84 -3.50
N CYS A 636 22.44 4.83 -2.94
CA CYS A 636 21.62 3.89 -3.71
C CYS A 636 20.12 4.18 -3.58
N HIS A 637 19.69 4.73 -2.44
CA HIS A 637 18.27 4.97 -2.15
C HIS A 637 17.94 6.45 -2.22
N LEU A 638 17.95 7.00 -3.43
CA LEU A 638 17.71 8.42 -3.68
C LEU A 638 16.26 8.82 -3.39
N THR A 639 16.09 10.00 -2.80
CA THR A 639 14.77 10.61 -2.64
C THR A 639 14.22 11.03 -4.01
N PRO A 640 12.89 11.04 -4.18
CA PRO A 640 11.89 10.81 -3.15
C PRO A 640 11.56 9.34 -2.92
N LEU A 641 11.62 8.45 -3.91
CA LEU A 641 11.09 7.10 -3.74
C LEU A 641 12.02 6.14 -2.99
N TYR A 642 13.19 6.62 -2.55
CA TYR A 642 14.25 5.84 -1.91
C TYR A 642 14.69 4.66 -2.79
N THR A 643 14.80 4.91 -4.10
CA THR A 643 15.26 3.99 -5.13
C THR A 643 15.89 4.78 -6.27
N THR A 644 16.93 4.23 -6.90
CA THR A 644 17.47 4.75 -8.17
C THR A 644 16.76 4.18 -9.40
N ARG A 645 15.91 3.15 -9.23
CA ARG A 645 15.22 2.40 -10.29
C ARG A 645 16.17 1.69 -11.26
N GLU A 646 17.44 1.59 -10.89
CA GLU A 646 18.46 0.99 -11.73
C GLU A 646 18.43 -0.54 -11.63
N PHE A 647 18.56 -1.19 -12.79
CA PHE A 647 18.79 -2.62 -12.89
C PHE A 647 20.25 -2.94 -12.53
N ILE A 648 20.42 -3.88 -11.60
CA ILE A 648 21.68 -4.44 -11.14
C ILE A 648 21.77 -5.89 -11.63
N PRO A 649 22.70 -6.20 -12.58
CA PRO A 649 22.82 -7.55 -13.14
C PRO A 649 23.17 -8.65 -12.13
N GLU A 650 23.90 -8.32 -11.08
CA GLU A 650 24.24 -9.21 -9.97
C GLU A 650 24.00 -8.44 -8.67
N GLY A 651 22.79 -8.55 -8.13
CA GLY A 651 22.40 -7.91 -6.88
C GLY A 651 22.98 -8.63 -5.66
N LYS A 652 22.71 -8.08 -4.45
CA LYS A 652 23.26 -8.58 -3.17
C LYS A 652 22.99 -10.06 -2.86
N SER A 653 21.96 -10.65 -3.49
CA SER A 653 21.63 -12.07 -3.37
C SER A 653 22.34 -12.99 -4.37
N GLY A 654 23.22 -12.43 -5.22
CA GLY A 654 23.82 -13.10 -6.38
C GLY A 654 22.84 -13.30 -7.54
N GLU A 655 21.72 -12.56 -7.56
CA GLU A 655 20.69 -12.64 -8.60
C GLU A 655 20.46 -11.23 -9.17
N PRO A 656 20.09 -11.09 -10.45
CA PRO A 656 19.69 -9.80 -11.01
C PRO A 656 18.52 -9.20 -10.20
N ALA A 657 18.59 -7.90 -9.92
CA ALA A 657 17.58 -7.16 -9.17
C ALA A 657 17.65 -5.68 -9.51
N ASP A 658 16.63 -4.92 -9.13
CA ASP A 658 16.64 -3.47 -9.08
C ASP A 658 17.05 -2.95 -7.69
N VAL A 659 17.33 -1.66 -7.57
CA VAL A 659 17.37 -1.01 -6.26
C VAL A 659 15.93 -0.80 -5.76
N PRO A 660 15.47 -1.51 -4.71
CA PRO A 660 14.08 -1.39 -4.29
C PRO A 660 13.84 -0.06 -3.57
N SER A 661 12.60 0.43 -3.65
CA SER A 661 12.12 1.50 -2.77
C SER A 661 12.20 1.04 -1.30
N LEU A 662 12.63 1.94 -0.42
CA LEU A 662 12.59 1.70 1.04
C LEU A 662 11.31 2.23 1.69
N LEU A 663 10.41 2.87 0.93
CA LEU A 663 9.14 3.36 1.48
C LEU A 663 8.30 2.18 1.97
N GLY A 664 7.97 2.18 3.26
CA GLY A 664 7.22 1.11 3.89
C GLY A 664 8.00 -0.20 4.06
N ALA A 665 9.33 -0.20 3.90
CA ALA A 665 10.14 -1.42 3.98
C ALA A 665 9.96 -2.16 5.32
N TYR A 666 9.67 -1.44 6.41
CA TYR A 666 9.41 -2.02 7.73
C TYR A 666 8.25 -3.02 7.77
N ARG A 667 7.34 -2.95 6.80
CA ARG A 667 6.21 -3.86 6.65
C ARG A 667 6.62 -5.23 6.12
N HIS A 668 7.89 -5.41 5.76
CA HIS A 668 8.40 -6.65 5.19
C HIS A 668 8.74 -7.62 6.33
N GLY A 669 8.13 -8.81 6.29
CA GLY A 669 8.50 -9.90 7.22
C GLY A 669 9.78 -10.62 6.82
N ILE A 670 10.21 -10.46 5.57
CA ILE A 670 11.36 -11.14 4.96
C ILE A 670 12.04 -10.19 3.96
N TYR A 671 13.34 -10.03 4.09
CA TYR A 671 14.17 -9.10 3.33
C TYR A 671 15.18 -9.86 2.45
N PHE A 672 15.51 -9.25 1.30
CA PHE A 672 16.36 -9.80 0.24
C PHE A 672 15.76 -11.02 -0.50
N VAL A 673 16.22 -11.29 -1.73
CA VAL A 673 15.64 -12.31 -2.66
C VAL A 673 15.56 -13.71 -2.03
N LYS A 674 16.52 -14.07 -1.18
CA LYS A 674 16.63 -15.40 -0.54
C LYS A 674 16.21 -15.39 0.93
N GLY A 675 15.51 -14.34 1.37
CA GLY A 675 15.02 -14.16 2.73
C GLY A 675 16.11 -14.20 3.80
N GLN A 676 17.24 -13.55 3.54
CA GLN A 676 18.43 -13.59 4.40
C GLN A 676 18.24 -12.85 5.74
N ALA A 677 17.29 -11.92 5.82
CA ALA A 677 16.94 -11.23 7.05
C ALA A 677 15.41 -11.27 7.27
N ARG A 678 14.96 -11.44 8.51
CA ARG A 678 13.54 -11.45 8.93
C ARG A 678 13.16 -10.30 9.86
N SER A 679 14.07 -9.36 10.07
CA SER A 679 13.80 -8.11 10.77
C SER A 679 14.54 -6.98 10.08
N LEU A 680 14.06 -5.76 10.31
CA LEU A 680 14.66 -4.56 9.72
C LEU A 680 16.06 -4.30 10.31
N GLU A 681 16.28 -4.66 11.58
CA GLU A 681 17.58 -4.60 12.25
C GLU A 681 18.60 -5.54 11.59
N ALA A 682 18.19 -6.78 11.30
CA ALA A 682 19.04 -7.75 10.61
C ALA A 682 19.28 -7.32 9.16
N ALA A 683 18.29 -6.73 8.50
CA ALA A 683 18.45 -6.17 7.16
C ALA A 683 19.43 -5.00 7.15
N ALA A 684 19.38 -4.13 8.17
CA ALA A 684 20.32 -3.04 8.37
C ALA A 684 21.75 -3.56 8.61
N ASP A 685 21.94 -4.65 9.36
CA ASP A 685 23.26 -5.28 9.54
C ASP A 685 23.86 -5.75 8.21
N VAL A 686 23.08 -6.45 7.40
CA VAL A 686 23.50 -6.91 6.06
C VAL A 686 23.84 -5.70 5.17
N ALA A 687 23.05 -4.64 5.22
CA ALA A 687 23.28 -3.43 4.43
C ALA A 687 24.54 -2.67 4.86
N LEU A 688 24.76 -2.50 6.18
CA LEU A 688 25.91 -1.80 6.75
C LEU A 688 27.23 -2.54 6.49
N ASP A 689 27.22 -3.89 6.62
CA ASP A 689 28.39 -4.69 6.23
C ASP A 689 28.69 -4.54 4.73
N TYR A 690 27.67 -4.50 3.87
CA TYR A 690 27.88 -4.32 2.43
C TYR A 690 28.56 -2.98 2.11
N VAL A 691 28.07 -1.87 2.66
CA VAL A 691 28.68 -0.53 2.46
C VAL A 691 29.95 -0.31 3.28
N LYS A 692 30.37 -1.30 4.07
CA LYS A 692 31.56 -1.27 4.93
C LYS A 692 31.56 -0.09 5.92
N VAL A 693 30.39 0.26 6.44
CA VAL A 693 30.20 1.29 7.46
C VAL A 693 29.93 0.66 8.82
N VAL A 694 30.58 1.18 9.86
CA VAL A 694 30.32 0.79 11.26
C VAL A 694 29.63 1.95 11.97
N LEU A 695 28.46 1.66 12.53
CA LEU A 695 27.69 2.57 13.40
C LEU A 695 27.77 2.10 14.85
N THR A 696 27.63 3.01 15.81
CA THR A 696 27.40 2.60 17.21
C THR A 696 26.02 1.93 17.35
N PRO A 697 25.76 1.18 18.43
CA PRO A 697 24.43 0.59 18.67
C PRO A 697 23.31 1.64 18.66
N GLU A 698 23.55 2.82 19.22
CA GLU A 698 22.58 3.93 19.26
C GLU A 698 22.36 4.54 17.87
N GLU A 699 23.42 4.77 17.10
CA GLU A 699 23.31 5.26 15.72
C GLU A 699 22.55 4.26 14.84
N LYS A 700 22.83 2.96 14.98
CA LYS A 700 22.09 1.91 14.27
C LYS A 700 20.62 1.92 14.69
N ALA A 701 20.32 2.08 15.98
CA ALA A 701 18.95 2.14 16.47
C ALA A 701 18.19 3.34 15.88
N ASP A 702 18.83 4.53 15.81
CA ASP A 702 18.25 5.71 15.16
C ASP A 702 18.03 5.48 13.66
N LEU A 703 19.00 4.90 12.93
CA LEU A 703 18.85 4.54 11.51
C LEU A 703 17.68 3.57 11.28
N VAL A 704 17.57 2.54 12.11
CA VAL A 704 16.47 1.56 12.03
C VAL A 704 15.14 2.23 12.38
N GLN A 705 15.11 3.13 13.37
CA GLN A 705 13.91 3.90 13.71
C GLN A 705 13.44 4.74 12.52
N PHE A 706 14.35 5.40 11.80
CA PHE A 706 14.00 6.10 10.55
C PHE A 706 13.36 5.17 9.53
N LEU A 707 13.91 3.97 9.32
CA LEU A 707 13.33 2.99 8.37
C LEU A 707 11.95 2.46 8.82
N TYR A 708 11.70 2.33 10.14
CA TYR A 708 10.37 2.03 10.69
C TYR A 708 9.36 3.16 10.49
N GLU A 709 9.84 4.40 10.44
CA GLU A 709 9.02 5.59 10.27
C GLU A 709 8.93 6.04 8.80
N LEU A 710 9.61 5.34 7.88
CA LEU A 710 9.71 5.73 6.48
C LEU A 710 8.46 5.33 5.69
N SER A 711 7.51 6.27 5.56
CA SER A 711 6.26 6.12 4.81
C SER A 711 6.03 7.29 3.84
N PRO A 712 5.21 7.13 2.79
CA PRO A 712 4.79 8.25 1.94
C PRO A 712 3.81 9.14 2.70
N LYS A 713 4.28 10.29 3.21
CA LYS A 713 3.48 11.21 4.03
C LYS A 713 3.78 12.67 3.77
N GLY A 714 2.78 13.53 3.96
CA GLY A 714 2.90 14.97 3.79
C GLY A 714 3.35 15.33 2.38
N ALA A 715 4.38 16.17 2.29
CA ALA A 715 4.94 16.67 1.05
C ALA A 715 5.78 15.67 0.24
N HIS A 716 5.72 14.40 0.58
CA HIS A 716 6.52 13.38 -0.07
C HIS A 716 6.03 13.17 -1.52
N PRO A 717 6.84 13.43 -2.55
CA PRO A 717 6.42 13.21 -3.92
C PRO A 717 6.45 11.73 -4.27
N LEU A 718 5.42 11.30 -4.98
CA LEU A 718 5.23 9.94 -5.49
C LEU A 718 5.72 9.81 -6.94
N GLY A 719 5.89 10.93 -7.64
CA GLY A 719 6.41 10.95 -9.00
C GLY A 719 6.55 12.37 -9.50
N ILE A 720 7.42 12.54 -10.49
CA ILE A 720 7.53 13.77 -11.28
C ILE A 720 7.56 13.32 -12.74
N TRP A 721 6.97 14.08 -13.64
CA TRP A 721 6.93 13.76 -15.06
C TRP A 721 7.16 15.02 -15.91
N PRO A 722 7.89 14.94 -17.03
CA PRO A 722 8.69 13.80 -17.51
C PRO A 722 9.74 13.36 -16.47
N ASP A 723 10.15 12.10 -16.41
CA ASP A 723 11.24 11.64 -15.53
C ASP A 723 12.36 10.95 -16.31
N ILE A 724 13.39 10.46 -15.60
CA ILE A 724 14.54 9.80 -16.21
C ILE A 724 14.17 8.51 -16.97
N ASP A 725 13.06 7.86 -16.61
CA ASP A 725 12.57 6.64 -17.25
C ASP A 725 11.52 6.91 -18.34
N SER A 726 11.09 8.18 -18.48
CA SER A 726 10.20 8.59 -19.55
C SER A 726 10.91 8.52 -20.91
N ALA A 727 10.88 7.34 -21.50
CA ALA A 727 11.14 7.15 -22.92
C ALA A 727 10.07 7.88 -23.78
N GLU A 728 8.98 8.33 -23.15
CA GLU A 728 7.93 9.14 -23.75
C GLU A 728 8.51 10.36 -24.48
N GLY A 729 8.07 10.53 -25.73
CA GLY A 729 8.35 11.74 -26.49
C GLY A 729 7.78 12.95 -25.77
N VAL A 730 8.65 13.81 -25.26
CA VAL A 730 8.22 15.11 -24.75
C VAL A 730 7.91 16.00 -25.95
N TYR A 731 6.65 16.03 -26.36
CA TYR A 731 6.21 16.86 -27.49
C TYR A 731 6.00 18.32 -27.07
N PRO A 732 5.91 19.26 -28.03
CA PRO A 732 5.63 20.68 -27.73
C PRO A 732 4.44 20.94 -26.81
N ASN A 733 3.42 20.08 -26.77
CA ASN A 733 2.25 20.23 -25.92
C ASN A 733 2.34 19.48 -24.58
N VAL A 734 3.53 19.04 -24.18
CA VAL A 734 3.79 18.39 -22.90
C VAL A 734 3.21 19.20 -21.74
N ARG A 735 2.65 18.49 -20.76
CA ARG A 735 2.14 19.05 -19.51
C ARG A 735 2.91 18.45 -18.34
N PRO A 736 4.07 19.01 -17.97
CA PRO A 736 4.86 18.47 -16.87
C PRO A 736 4.05 18.45 -15.57
N SER A 737 4.23 17.41 -14.77
CA SER A 737 3.47 17.21 -13.55
C SER A 737 4.30 16.65 -12.42
N VAL A 738 3.85 16.84 -11.19
CA VAL A 738 4.39 16.21 -9.98
C VAL A 738 3.23 15.68 -9.16
N ALA A 739 3.36 14.48 -8.62
CA ALA A 739 2.38 13.87 -7.74
C ALA A 739 2.94 13.77 -6.33
N PHE A 740 2.14 14.10 -5.33
CA PHE A 740 2.46 14.02 -3.90
C PHE A 740 1.55 13.04 -3.17
N ALA A 741 2.03 12.57 -2.00
CA ALA A 741 1.29 11.63 -1.15
C ALA A 741 0.02 12.24 -0.56
N ASP A 742 0.02 13.55 -0.30
CA ASP A 742 -1.14 14.27 0.23
C ASP A 742 -1.65 15.36 -0.74
N PRO A 743 -2.96 15.70 -0.67
CA PRO A 743 -3.52 16.79 -1.46
C PRO A 743 -2.93 18.16 -1.09
N ILE A 744 -2.94 19.08 -2.06
CA ILE A 744 -2.50 20.46 -1.84
C ILE A 744 -3.48 21.19 -0.92
N ASP A 745 -2.94 21.92 0.07
CA ASP A 745 -3.74 22.70 1.03
C ASP A 745 -4.39 23.92 0.35
N ASP A 746 -5.71 23.88 0.25
CA ASP A 746 -6.56 24.95 -0.28
C ASP A 746 -7.26 25.76 0.84
N SER A 747 -6.90 25.55 2.11
CA SER A 747 -7.42 26.33 3.23
C SER A 747 -6.88 27.77 3.29
N VAL A 748 -6.00 28.15 2.35
CA VAL A 748 -5.50 29.52 2.21
C VAL A 748 -6.66 30.44 1.82
N PRO A 749 -7.03 31.44 2.65
CA PRO A 749 -8.19 32.27 2.40
C PRO A 749 -8.19 32.92 1.01
N GLY A 750 -9.24 32.67 0.23
CA GLY A 750 -9.44 33.27 -1.09
C GLY A 750 -8.62 32.65 -2.23
N LYS A 751 -7.92 31.54 -2.00
CA LYS A 751 -7.21 30.78 -3.05
C LYS A 751 -7.77 29.36 -3.17
N THR A 752 -7.82 28.85 -4.40
CA THR A 752 -8.00 27.43 -4.72
C THR A 752 -6.68 26.67 -4.61
N ALA A 753 -6.71 25.35 -4.52
CA ALA A 753 -5.51 24.50 -4.56
C ALA A 753 -4.58 24.83 -5.74
N ALA A 754 -5.15 25.04 -6.93
CA ALA A 754 -4.40 25.43 -8.13
C ALA A 754 -3.73 26.79 -8.00
N GLN A 755 -4.40 27.77 -7.39
CA GLN A 755 -3.81 29.10 -7.15
C GLN A 755 -2.71 29.07 -6.09
N VAL A 756 -2.81 28.19 -5.10
CA VAL A 756 -1.72 27.96 -4.13
C VAL A 756 -0.55 27.29 -4.84
N ALA A 757 -0.77 26.20 -5.59
CA ALA A 757 0.27 25.47 -6.29
C ALA A 757 1.01 26.31 -7.35
N ALA A 758 0.31 27.24 -8.01
CA ALA A 758 0.89 28.15 -8.99
C ALA A 758 2.00 29.06 -8.42
N ASP A 759 2.02 29.31 -7.11
CA ASP A 759 3.10 30.07 -6.46
C ASP A 759 4.40 29.27 -6.33
N TYR A 760 4.33 27.94 -6.42
CA TYR A 760 5.43 27.01 -6.14
C TYR A 760 5.84 26.15 -7.33
N VAL A 761 5.08 26.14 -8.42
CA VAL A 761 5.38 25.33 -9.60
C VAL A 761 5.85 26.21 -10.74
N VAL A 762 7.00 25.86 -11.32
CA VAL A 762 7.66 26.66 -12.36
C VAL A 762 8.16 25.75 -13.49
N LEU A 763 7.92 26.17 -14.72
CA LEU A 763 8.57 25.64 -15.92
C LEU A 763 9.52 26.71 -16.48
N GLU A 764 10.79 26.34 -16.70
CA GLU A 764 11.84 27.26 -17.15
C GLU A 764 12.59 26.69 -18.36
N THR A 765 13.12 27.56 -19.21
CA THR A 765 14.08 27.17 -20.25
C THR A 765 15.44 26.83 -19.63
N ALA A 766 16.36 26.25 -20.41
CA ALA A 766 17.75 26.04 -19.98
C ALA A 766 18.46 27.33 -19.52
N SER A 767 18.08 28.51 -20.05
CA SER A 767 18.59 29.82 -19.63
C SER A 767 17.96 30.36 -18.34
N GLY A 768 16.92 29.71 -17.81
CA GLY A 768 16.20 30.13 -16.60
C GLY A 768 15.01 31.06 -16.87
N ASP A 769 14.60 31.25 -18.12
CA ASP A 769 13.43 32.07 -18.45
C ASP A 769 12.15 31.30 -18.13
N LYS A 770 11.25 31.92 -17.36
CA LYS A 770 9.95 31.30 -17.01
C LYS A 770 9.04 31.18 -18.23
N VAL A 771 8.50 29.99 -18.44
CA VAL A 771 7.47 29.73 -19.45
C VAL A 771 6.12 30.21 -18.91
N ALA A 772 5.36 30.96 -19.70
CA ALA A 772 4.01 31.36 -19.36
C ALA A 772 3.06 30.15 -19.40
N GLY A 773 2.15 30.04 -18.43
CA GLY A 773 1.21 28.93 -18.33
C GLY A 773 0.27 29.05 -17.14
N SER A 774 -0.52 28.00 -16.92
CA SER A 774 -1.40 27.83 -15.76
C SER A 774 -1.09 26.52 -15.04
N VAL A 775 -1.65 26.35 -13.85
CA VAL A 775 -1.53 25.13 -13.05
C VAL A 775 -2.91 24.52 -12.84
N GLU A 776 -3.01 23.20 -13.01
CA GLU A 776 -4.15 22.39 -12.62
C GLU A 776 -3.74 21.48 -11.45
N VAL A 777 -4.69 21.21 -10.55
CA VAL A 777 -4.46 20.34 -9.38
C VAL A 777 -5.61 19.33 -9.29
N ASP A 778 -5.25 18.07 -9.12
CA ASP A 778 -6.16 16.97 -8.83
C ASP A 778 -5.61 16.17 -7.64
N GLY A 779 -6.21 16.35 -6.46
CA GLY A 779 -5.68 15.83 -5.20
C GLY A 779 -4.24 16.27 -4.94
N GLY A 780 -3.31 15.31 -4.90
CA GLY A 780 -1.86 15.55 -4.76
C GLY A 780 -1.12 15.75 -6.08
N ARG A 781 -1.78 15.64 -7.23
CA ARG A 781 -1.17 15.83 -8.55
C ARG A 781 -1.26 17.29 -8.96
N VAL A 782 -0.12 17.88 -9.33
CA VAL A 782 0.00 19.24 -9.82
C VAL A 782 0.55 19.20 -11.24
N GLU A 783 -0.18 19.76 -12.20
CA GLU A 783 0.18 19.79 -13.62
C GLU A 783 0.37 21.23 -14.10
N PHE A 784 1.45 21.50 -14.83
CA PHE A 784 1.71 22.78 -15.48
C PHE A 784 1.28 22.72 -16.94
N ILE A 785 0.46 23.68 -17.35
CA ILE A 785 -0.07 23.82 -18.70
C ILE A 785 0.58 25.01 -19.38
N PRO A 786 1.51 24.79 -20.33
CA PRO A 786 2.10 25.88 -21.11
C PRO A 786 1.03 26.67 -21.87
N ALA A 787 1.14 27.99 -21.88
CA ALA A 787 0.21 28.87 -22.61
C ALA A 787 0.34 28.74 -24.14
N ALA A 788 1.46 28.20 -24.61
CA ALA A 788 1.73 27.88 -26.01
C ALA A 788 2.60 26.62 -26.09
N PRO A 789 2.61 25.89 -27.23
CA PRO A 789 3.51 24.77 -27.43
C PRO A 789 4.99 25.15 -27.22
N LEU A 790 5.73 24.30 -26.51
CA LEU A 790 7.16 24.44 -26.26
C LEU A 790 7.98 24.29 -27.54
N SER A 791 9.15 24.92 -27.58
CA SER A 791 10.02 24.88 -28.75
C SER A 791 10.66 23.50 -28.94
N ALA A 792 10.55 22.94 -30.14
CA ALA A 792 11.19 21.68 -30.49
C ALA A 792 12.73 21.73 -30.32
N GLY A 793 13.32 20.66 -29.80
CA GLY A 793 14.75 20.55 -29.55
C GLY A 793 15.27 21.33 -28.34
N GLN A 794 14.44 22.15 -27.70
CA GLN A 794 14.86 22.98 -26.57
C GLN A 794 14.77 22.18 -25.25
N PHE A 795 15.72 22.44 -24.36
CA PHE A 795 15.73 21.92 -23.00
C PHE A 795 14.91 22.80 -22.06
N TYR A 796 14.13 22.15 -21.21
CA TYR A 796 13.31 22.75 -20.17
C TYR A 796 13.55 22.08 -18.82
N ARG A 797 13.25 22.81 -17.76
CA ARG A 797 13.30 22.37 -16.36
C ARG A 797 11.96 22.64 -15.71
N PHE A 798 11.31 21.59 -15.25
CA PHE A 798 10.10 21.65 -14.44
C PHE A 798 10.46 21.53 -12.95
N ARG A 799 9.91 22.40 -12.09
CA ARG A 799 10.27 22.48 -10.66
C ARG A 799 9.03 22.64 -9.80
N ALA A 800 8.99 21.91 -8.69
CA ALA A 800 8.17 22.20 -7.52
C ALA A 800 9.06 22.70 -6.39
N LEU A 801 8.79 23.92 -5.93
CA LEU A 801 9.64 24.67 -5.01
C LEU A 801 9.28 24.37 -3.54
N PRO A 802 10.25 24.50 -2.61
CA PRO A 802 9.99 24.39 -1.18
C PRO A 802 8.88 25.34 -0.71
N GLY A 803 8.09 24.92 0.28
CA GLY A 803 7.03 25.70 0.89
C GLY A 803 5.61 25.43 0.38
N LEU A 804 5.44 24.61 -0.67
CA LEU A 804 4.13 24.15 -1.13
C LEU A 804 3.39 23.41 0.01
N PRO A 805 2.21 23.86 0.49
CA PRO A 805 1.54 23.29 1.65
C PRO A 805 0.57 22.15 1.29
N PHE A 806 0.32 21.25 2.26
CA PHE A 806 -0.52 20.05 2.09
C PHE A 806 -1.64 19.96 3.12
N GLN A 807 -2.79 19.40 2.73
CA GLN A 807 -4.00 19.33 3.57
C GLN A 807 -3.77 18.58 4.87
N SER A 808 -2.95 17.52 4.86
CA SER A 808 -2.58 16.79 6.07
C SER A 808 -1.77 17.64 7.05
N GLY A 809 -0.94 18.56 6.54
CA GLY A 809 -0.05 19.44 7.30
C GLY A 809 1.35 19.49 6.69
N GLY A 810 2.16 20.43 7.15
CA GLY A 810 3.51 20.64 6.63
C GLY A 810 3.57 21.24 5.22
N ALA A 811 4.79 21.27 4.67
CA ALA A 811 5.07 21.82 3.36
C ALA A 811 6.27 21.11 2.70
N LEU A 812 6.43 21.27 1.38
CA LEU A 812 7.57 20.71 0.65
C LEU A 812 8.89 21.26 1.20
N SER A 813 9.73 20.38 1.73
CA SER A 813 10.96 20.77 2.42
C SER A 813 12.11 21.09 1.47
N ALA A 814 12.16 20.42 0.32
CA ALA A 814 13.21 20.57 -0.68
C ALA A 814 12.65 20.55 -2.10
N GLU A 815 13.33 21.23 -3.01
CA GLU A 815 12.93 21.29 -4.41
C GLU A 815 12.78 19.89 -5.01
N ARG A 816 11.82 19.74 -5.93
CA ARG A 816 11.72 18.61 -6.83
C ARG A 816 11.78 19.13 -8.24
N LYS A 817 12.58 18.46 -9.08
CA LYS A 817 12.80 18.92 -10.44
C LYS A 817 12.90 17.77 -11.41
N SER A 818 12.54 18.08 -12.64
CA SER A 818 12.84 17.26 -13.81
C SER A 818 13.36 18.14 -14.93
N GLU A 819 14.30 17.61 -15.71
CA GLU A 819 14.85 18.24 -16.89
C GLU A 819 14.56 17.35 -18.10
N PHE A 820 14.09 17.96 -19.18
CA PHE A 820 13.74 17.22 -20.40
C PHE A 820 14.00 18.07 -21.64
N GLN A 821 14.18 17.39 -22.78
CA GLN A 821 14.30 18.01 -24.08
C GLN A 821 13.03 17.74 -24.89
N VAL A 822 12.46 18.79 -25.48
CA VAL A 822 11.32 18.63 -26.40
C VAL A 822 11.81 17.97 -27.69
N ALA A 823 11.09 16.96 -28.17
CA ALA A 823 11.44 16.22 -29.38
C ALA A 823 11.45 17.12 -30.63
N GLN A 824 12.31 16.78 -31.61
CA GLN A 824 12.27 17.37 -32.94
C GLN A 824 11.03 16.88 -33.71
N PRO A 825 10.54 17.64 -34.71
CA PRO A 825 9.54 17.15 -35.64
C PRO A 825 10.04 15.88 -36.36
N ALA A 826 9.13 14.94 -36.60
CA ALA A 826 9.43 13.75 -37.40
C ALA A 826 9.86 14.14 -38.82
N ILE A 827 10.85 13.45 -39.38
CA ILE A 827 11.34 13.72 -40.75
C ILE A 827 10.32 13.38 -41.86
N ALA A 828 9.28 12.61 -41.53
CA ALA A 828 8.21 12.20 -42.45
C ALA A 828 6.97 11.77 -41.68
N ALA A 829 5.82 11.76 -42.36
CA ALA A 829 4.56 11.29 -41.78
C ALA A 829 4.51 9.76 -41.67
N TRP A 830 3.68 9.25 -40.77
CA TRP A 830 3.47 7.81 -40.64
C TRP A 830 2.43 7.27 -41.64
N PRO A 831 2.62 6.06 -42.20
CA PRO A 831 1.55 5.34 -42.89
C PRO A 831 0.42 4.96 -41.93
N LYS A 832 -0.81 4.85 -42.44
CA LYS A 832 -1.98 4.49 -41.63
C LYS A 832 -1.96 3.04 -41.14
N ASN A 833 -1.49 2.12 -41.98
CA ASN A 833 -1.42 0.69 -41.70
C ASN A 833 0.01 0.21 -41.93
N MET A 834 0.57 -0.48 -40.95
CA MET A 834 1.95 -0.97 -40.97
C MET A 834 2.03 -2.38 -40.39
N LYS A 835 3.15 -3.04 -40.67
CA LYS A 835 3.49 -4.33 -40.09
C LYS A 835 4.85 -4.24 -39.41
N MET A 836 4.90 -4.62 -38.14
CA MET A 836 6.12 -4.84 -37.39
C MET A 836 6.47 -6.33 -37.40
N THR A 837 7.67 -6.67 -37.85
CA THR A 837 8.20 -8.03 -37.76
C THR A 837 9.30 -8.06 -36.72
N VAL A 838 9.11 -8.81 -35.63
CA VAL A 838 10.13 -9.06 -34.59
C VAL A 838 10.76 -10.43 -34.83
N THR A 839 12.09 -10.51 -34.87
CA THR A 839 12.80 -11.76 -35.20
C THR A 839 13.33 -12.42 -33.94
N VAL A 840 12.58 -13.38 -33.37
CA VAL A 840 12.93 -14.02 -32.10
C VAL A 840 13.78 -15.28 -32.28
N PRO A 841 14.71 -15.60 -31.37
CA PRO A 841 15.42 -16.88 -31.37
C PRO A 841 14.46 -18.04 -31.02
N GLY A 842 14.33 -19.01 -31.91
CA GLY A 842 13.54 -20.23 -31.73
C GLY A 842 14.40 -21.46 -31.36
N PRO A 843 13.76 -22.62 -31.16
CA PRO A 843 14.44 -23.86 -30.79
C PRO A 843 15.58 -24.22 -31.76
N GLY A 844 16.76 -24.55 -31.22
CA GLY A 844 17.94 -24.87 -32.01
C GLY A 844 18.62 -23.68 -32.69
N GLY A 845 18.28 -22.44 -32.30
CA GLY A 845 18.87 -21.21 -32.84
C GLY A 845 18.23 -20.72 -34.14
N MET A 846 17.10 -21.31 -34.57
CA MET A 846 16.36 -20.82 -35.74
C MET A 846 15.67 -19.50 -35.44
N LEU A 847 15.93 -18.48 -36.25
CA LEU A 847 15.23 -17.19 -36.14
C LEU A 847 13.79 -17.31 -36.64
N THR A 848 12.82 -16.98 -35.79
CA THR A 848 11.38 -17.05 -36.09
C THR A 848 10.81 -15.63 -36.16
N PRO A 849 10.22 -15.22 -37.30
CA PRO A 849 9.56 -13.93 -37.41
C PRO A 849 8.18 -13.96 -36.73
N LEU A 850 7.92 -12.98 -35.87
CA LEU A 850 6.61 -12.69 -35.30
C LEU A 850 6.09 -11.40 -35.92
N ASP A 851 4.98 -11.49 -36.64
CA ASP A 851 4.34 -10.36 -37.32
C ASP A 851 3.25 -9.76 -36.45
N TYR A 852 3.29 -8.43 -36.31
CA TYR A 852 2.33 -7.61 -35.58
C TYR A 852 1.77 -6.55 -36.52
N MET A 853 0.44 -6.49 -36.58
CA MET A 853 -0.25 -5.41 -37.28
C MET A 853 -0.15 -4.15 -36.42
N LEU A 854 0.15 -3.04 -37.05
CA LEU A 854 0.26 -1.72 -36.44
C LEU A 854 -0.71 -0.78 -37.15
N GLU A 855 -1.65 -0.20 -36.42
CA GLU A 855 -2.63 0.75 -36.93
C GLU A 855 -2.36 2.11 -36.31
N ALA A 856 -2.17 3.12 -37.14
CA ALA A 856 -2.05 4.51 -36.72
C ALA A 856 -3.41 5.06 -36.31
N VAL A 857 -3.52 5.57 -35.10
CA VAL A 857 -4.71 6.31 -34.63
C VAL A 857 -4.31 7.73 -34.26
N ASP A 858 -5.19 8.70 -34.55
CA ASP A 858 -5.01 10.09 -34.12
C ASP A 858 -4.83 10.12 -32.60
N THR A 859 -3.71 10.67 -32.15
CA THR A 859 -3.33 10.69 -30.74
C THR A 859 -3.76 12.01 -30.08
N PRO A 860 -4.02 11.99 -28.76
CA PRO A 860 -4.10 13.23 -27.97
C PRO A 860 -2.73 13.95 -27.85
N HIS A 861 -1.63 13.28 -28.20
CA HIS A 861 -0.27 13.82 -28.20
C HIS A 861 0.24 14.03 -29.64
N PRO A 862 0.32 15.28 -30.14
CA PRO A 862 0.84 15.65 -31.46
C PRO A 862 2.20 14.98 -31.76
N GLY A 863 2.27 14.19 -32.83
CA GLY A 863 3.50 13.53 -33.28
C GLY A 863 3.75 12.14 -32.70
N GLY A 864 2.91 11.68 -31.76
CA GLY A 864 2.87 10.29 -31.29
C GLY A 864 1.96 9.41 -32.17
N MET A 865 2.11 8.10 -32.07
CA MET A 865 1.12 7.15 -32.61
C MET A 865 0.62 6.25 -31.50
N THR A 866 -0.68 6.03 -31.41
CA THR A 866 -1.20 4.80 -30.79
C THR A 866 -1.04 3.69 -31.80
N LEU A 867 -0.38 2.58 -31.44
CA LEU A 867 -0.34 1.39 -32.25
C LEU A 867 -1.22 0.32 -31.62
N ILE A 868 -2.13 -0.29 -32.39
CA ILE A 868 -2.89 -1.47 -31.96
C ILE A 868 -2.13 -2.73 -32.32
N ILE A 869 -1.46 -3.36 -31.35
CA ILE A 869 -0.81 -4.66 -31.55
C ILE A 869 -1.89 -5.75 -31.59
N LYS A 870 -1.97 -6.52 -32.67
CA LYS A 870 -2.91 -7.66 -32.82
C LYS A 870 -2.13 -8.98 -32.86
N PRO A 871 -1.88 -9.63 -31.72
CA PRO A 871 -1.15 -10.88 -31.70
C PRO A 871 -2.03 -12.03 -32.21
N VAL A 872 -1.53 -12.75 -33.21
CA VAL A 872 -2.24 -13.88 -33.83
C VAL A 872 -2.52 -15.02 -32.83
N LEU A 873 -1.65 -15.18 -31.82
CA LEU A 873 -1.71 -16.29 -30.85
C LEU A 873 -2.83 -16.16 -29.79
N PHE A 874 -3.28 -14.95 -29.45
CA PHE A 874 -4.33 -14.71 -28.45
C PHE A 874 -5.66 -14.21 -29.06
N GLY A 875 -5.77 -14.21 -30.38
CA GLY A 875 -6.94 -13.69 -31.09
C GLY A 875 -7.12 -12.17 -30.91
N SER A 876 -8.34 -11.66 -31.13
CA SER A 876 -8.62 -10.22 -31.09
C SER A 876 -8.64 -9.60 -29.69
N GLN A 877 -8.34 -10.36 -28.63
CA GLN A 877 -8.53 -9.95 -27.24
C GLN A 877 -7.41 -9.07 -26.69
N GLN A 878 -6.16 -9.23 -27.14
CA GLN A 878 -5.04 -8.39 -26.69
C GLN A 878 -4.72 -7.29 -27.70
N ARG A 879 -5.54 -6.24 -27.72
CA ARG A 879 -5.24 -5.00 -28.43
C ARG A 879 -4.54 -4.05 -27.47
N GLN A 880 -3.24 -3.89 -27.64
CA GLN A 880 -2.47 -2.95 -26.82
C GLN A 880 -2.41 -1.61 -27.50
N GLN A 881 -2.64 -0.53 -26.75
CA GLN A 881 -2.45 0.84 -27.20
C GLN A 881 -1.11 1.32 -26.64
N VAL A 882 -0.17 1.58 -27.53
CA VAL A 882 1.20 1.97 -27.17
C VAL A 882 1.62 3.22 -27.93
N TRP A 883 2.41 4.10 -27.30
CA TRP A 883 2.96 5.26 -27.98
C TRP A 883 4.22 4.92 -28.78
N ALA A 884 4.43 5.61 -29.89
CA ALA A 884 5.69 5.61 -30.64
C ALA A 884 6.03 7.02 -31.14
N ARG A 885 7.33 7.34 -31.22
CA ARG A 885 7.86 8.64 -31.62
C ARG A 885 8.96 8.53 -32.67
N VAL A 886 9.07 9.59 -33.47
CA VAL A 886 10.20 9.84 -34.36
C VAL A 886 10.78 11.22 -34.02
N ASP A 887 11.99 11.23 -33.46
CA ASP A 887 12.74 12.43 -33.11
C ASP A 887 13.84 12.64 -34.17
N GLY A 888 13.57 13.52 -35.14
CA GLY A 888 14.36 13.58 -36.37
C GLY A 888 14.25 12.24 -37.13
N SER A 889 15.33 11.45 -37.16
CA SER A 889 15.32 10.09 -37.73
C SER A 889 15.28 8.98 -36.68
N ASN A 890 15.39 9.30 -35.39
CA ASN A 890 15.47 8.33 -34.31
C ASN A 890 14.06 7.85 -33.96
N PHE A 891 13.88 6.53 -33.86
CA PHE A 891 12.61 5.91 -33.50
C PHE A 891 12.67 5.38 -32.07
N LEU A 892 11.61 5.64 -31.31
CA LEU A 892 11.43 5.19 -29.94
C LEU A 892 9.98 4.77 -29.75
N MET A 893 9.75 3.66 -29.06
CA MET A 893 8.41 3.13 -28.83
C MET A 893 8.28 2.65 -27.39
N GLN A 894 7.09 2.83 -26.83
CA GLN A 894 6.74 2.32 -25.52
C GLN A 894 6.99 0.81 -25.47
N SER A 895 7.46 0.34 -24.32
CA SER A 895 7.52 -1.09 -24.08
C SER A 895 6.12 -1.72 -24.17
N PHE A 896 6.04 -2.97 -24.59
CA PHE A 896 4.76 -3.64 -24.81
C PHE A 896 4.81 -5.13 -24.53
N ALA A 897 3.65 -5.72 -24.34
CA ALA A 897 3.49 -7.14 -24.05
C ALA A 897 3.69 -7.93 -25.34
N LEU A 898 4.65 -8.85 -25.33
CA LEU A 898 5.03 -9.63 -26.49
C LEU A 898 4.64 -11.10 -26.29
N PRO A 899 3.67 -11.63 -27.04
CA PRO A 899 3.38 -13.05 -27.05
C PRO A 899 4.57 -13.84 -27.60
N ILE A 900 5.17 -14.65 -26.72
CA ILE A 900 6.31 -15.52 -27.05
C ILE A 900 5.88 -16.99 -27.18
N SER A 901 4.72 -17.37 -26.64
CA SER A 901 4.09 -18.69 -26.82
C SER A 901 2.56 -18.59 -26.66
N PRO A 902 1.77 -19.66 -26.94
CA PRO A 902 0.33 -19.66 -26.75
C PRO A 902 -0.16 -19.34 -25.33
N SER A 903 0.72 -19.48 -24.33
CA SER A 903 0.44 -19.18 -22.92
C SER A 903 1.44 -18.22 -22.27
N GLY A 904 2.45 -17.78 -23.01
CA GLY A 904 3.57 -16.98 -22.52
C GLY A 904 3.60 -15.59 -23.13
N VAL A 905 3.60 -14.57 -22.27
CA VAL A 905 3.78 -13.16 -22.63
C VAL A 905 5.08 -12.67 -22.00
N GLY A 906 5.95 -12.07 -22.79
CA GLY A 906 7.15 -11.38 -22.34
C GLY A 906 7.02 -9.85 -22.42
N ASP A 907 8.03 -9.16 -21.90
CA ASP A 907 8.19 -7.71 -21.95
C ASP A 907 9.11 -7.33 -23.12
N ALA A 908 8.57 -6.66 -24.13
CA ALA A 908 9.38 -6.03 -25.18
C ALA A 908 9.74 -4.61 -24.75
N ALA A 909 10.92 -4.42 -24.19
CA ALA A 909 11.41 -3.13 -23.71
C ALA A 909 12.56 -2.57 -24.56
N LEU A 910 12.94 -1.32 -24.31
CA LEU A 910 14.02 -0.63 -25.02
C LEU A 910 13.82 -0.67 -26.55
N VAL A 911 12.59 -0.43 -26.99
CA VAL A 911 12.20 -0.50 -28.41
C VAL A 911 12.72 0.75 -29.11
N MET A 912 13.88 0.64 -29.73
CA MET A 912 14.62 1.75 -30.33
C MET A 912 15.02 1.43 -31.76
N GLY A 913 15.04 2.44 -32.62
CA GLY A 913 15.42 2.25 -34.02
C GLY A 913 15.71 3.54 -34.76
N THR A 914 15.74 3.45 -36.08
CA THR A 914 15.93 4.59 -36.97
C THR A 914 15.04 4.45 -38.20
N VAL A 915 14.49 5.57 -38.65
CA VAL A 915 13.85 5.67 -39.97
C VAL A 915 14.94 5.51 -41.02
N LYS A 916 14.86 4.43 -41.81
CA LYS A 916 15.85 4.10 -42.85
C LYS A 916 15.47 4.68 -44.20
N THR A 917 14.19 4.67 -44.53
CA THR A 917 13.69 5.16 -45.82
C THR A 917 12.37 5.89 -45.67
N VAL A 918 12.19 6.92 -46.51
CA VAL A 918 10.97 7.72 -46.66
C VAL A 918 10.55 7.64 -48.13
N ASP A 919 9.28 7.34 -48.37
CA ASP A 919 8.69 7.43 -49.70
C ASP A 919 8.60 8.91 -50.11
N GLN A 920 9.33 9.26 -51.17
CA GLN A 920 9.42 10.64 -51.64
C GLN A 920 8.12 11.14 -52.28
N ALA A 921 7.27 10.26 -52.81
CA ALA A 921 6.02 10.63 -53.46
C ALA A 921 4.94 10.98 -52.43
N THR A 922 4.86 10.22 -51.34
CA THR A 922 3.85 10.41 -50.29
C THR A 922 4.37 11.18 -49.08
N GLN A 923 5.69 11.39 -48.97
CA GLN A 923 6.36 11.95 -47.80
C GLN A 923 6.05 11.14 -46.52
N THR A 924 5.90 9.81 -46.66
CA THR A 924 5.64 8.89 -45.54
C THR A 924 6.80 7.95 -45.29
N ILE A 925 7.00 7.55 -44.03
CA ILE A 925 7.99 6.55 -43.62
C ILE A 925 7.73 5.22 -44.34
N SER A 926 8.74 4.65 -45.00
CA SER A 926 8.64 3.37 -45.71
C SER A 926 9.43 2.23 -45.05
N LEU A 927 10.38 2.54 -44.17
CA LEU A 927 11.10 1.53 -43.38
C LEU A 927 11.62 2.12 -42.07
N VAL A 928 11.31 1.46 -40.95
CA VAL A 928 12.02 1.62 -39.68
C VAL A 928 12.72 0.31 -39.34
N GLU A 929 13.96 0.38 -38.91
CA GLU A 929 14.72 -0.77 -38.39
C GLU A 929 15.27 -0.44 -37.01
N GLY A 930 15.25 -1.42 -36.12
CA GLY A 930 15.69 -1.22 -34.75
C GLY A 930 15.89 -2.53 -33.98
N THR A 931 16.10 -2.36 -32.69
CA THR A 931 16.27 -3.45 -31.74
C THR A 931 15.38 -3.25 -30.52
N LEU A 932 15.00 -4.35 -29.90
CA LEU A 932 14.32 -4.39 -28.60
C LEU A 932 14.98 -5.44 -27.70
N ARG A 933 14.68 -5.38 -26.41
CA ARG A 933 15.00 -6.40 -25.42
C ARG A 933 13.73 -7.21 -25.13
N ILE A 934 13.83 -8.53 -25.12
CA ILE A 934 12.75 -9.40 -24.64
C ILE A 934 13.09 -9.84 -23.21
N GLY A 935 12.27 -9.44 -22.25
CA GLY A 935 12.31 -9.85 -20.85
C GLY A 935 11.19 -10.83 -20.49
N GLY A 936 11.43 -11.70 -19.52
CA GLY A 936 10.44 -12.59 -18.93
C GLY A 936 11.06 -13.48 -17.86
N PRO A 937 10.28 -14.34 -17.17
CA PRO A 937 10.83 -15.27 -16.19
C PRO A 937 11.91 -16.15 -16.83
N GLY A 938 13.17 -15.98 -16.39
CA GLY A 938 14.33 -16.69 -16.94
C GLY A 938 14.72 -16.32 -18.38
N ILE A 939 14.13 -15.27 -18.95
CA ILE A 939 14.35 -14.80 -20.32
C ILE A 939 14.87 -13.36 -20.28
N ASN A 940 16.05 -13.12 -20.82
CA ASN A 940 16.56 -11.76 -21.05
C ASN A 940 17.40 -11.75 -22.33
N ILE A 941 16.76 -11.39 -23.46
CA ILE A 941 17.37 -11.43 -24.78
C ILE A 941 17.52 -10.00 -25.29
N PRO A 942 18.71 -9.38 -25.20
CA PRO A 942 18.95 -8.06 -25.74
C PRO A 942 19.14 -8.10 -27.27
N GLY A 943 18.93 -6.95 -27.93
CA GLY A 943 19.31 -6.76 -29.34
C GLY A 943 18.43 -7.52 -30.35
N VAL A 944 17.22 -7.90 -29.97
CA VAL A 944 16.28 -8.57 -30.87
C VAL A 944 15.85 -7.60 -31.96
N VAL A 945 16.09 -7.96 -33.22
CA VAL A 945 15.87 -7.07 -34.36
C VAL A 945 14.38 -7.00 -34.70
N PHE A 946 13.90 -5.80 -34.98
CA PHE A 946 12.59 -5.58 -35.58
C PHE A 946 12.68 -4.70 -36.83
N LYS A 947 11.67 -4.83 -37.70
CA LYS A 947 11.43 -3.92 -38.83
C LYS A 947 9.97 -3.51 -38.88
N ILE A 948 9.69 -2.27 -39.28
CA ILE A 948 8.35 -1.75 -39.52
C ILE A 948 8.26 -1.28 -40.97
N VAL A 949 7.24 -1.76 -41.70
CA VAL A 949 6.97 -1.40 -43.09
C VAL A 949 5.49 -1.06 -43.28
N PRO A 950 5.14 -0.18 -44.25
CA PRO A 950 3.75 0.00 -44.68
C PRO A 950 3.12 -1.31 -45.15
N MET A 951 1.80 -1.45 -44.99
CA MET A 951 1.02 -2.57 -45.52
C MET A 951 0.27 -2.25 -46.79
#